data_AF-A0A2U1ZXG0-F1
#
_entry.id   AF-A0A2U1ZXG0-F1
#
_cell.length_a   1.000
_cell.length_b   1.000
_cell.length_c   1.000
_cell.angle_alpha   90.00
_cell.angle_beta   90.00
_cell.angle_gamma   90.00
#
_symmetry.space_group_name_H-M   'P 1'
#
loop_
_entity.id
_entity.type
_entity.pdbx_description
1 polymer ?
#
loop_
_entity_poly.entity_id
_entity_poly.type
_entity_poly.pdbx_seq_one_letter_code
_entity_poly.pdbx_strand_id
1 'polypeptide(L)'
;MTRKVSILALAAAVAASLAVVPTAAADTFPVETNNWRGTPAVFEVNRLPATSRTVPLADLGSALGPVLEAEAASPWLTSLNGTWKFAWSPNPYATPEGFEAPSFDTSAWDEIEVPHNWQLDGFGAEDNGDIVYLNQRHPWQGYGRIAPPTVPVEHNSVGSYVRTFEVPAEWDGRRTILAFQGVKSALTVWVNGEEIGYSEDSYGPAEFDVTDALVDGTNTIAVEVLRWSDGSWLENQDQLDLSGIFRDVELYSVPQVHLEDHTVKVHLDDDYVDGELEIAAVVAQQDATAEADALRVRLFEDETAVLDTSLPLTFDADGVAEIALTEDVDSPALWTAEHPNLYTLVYEVLDGTDVVETISSRVGFREIEIIDGIQKLNGLTFDIKGVNRGEQHGDYGQAMPVEVIESDLVLMKQNNIDAVRTSHYPAHPALYHLADELGVYVMDEANLETHDMRPFPGNNAAWYDTVFDRFTTMYGRDKNHTSVLWWSMGNEVGSGTVFQDGAAWFKEVDPERLMHFQQDRALADIDGTFYPELDAVQRLADRGNGGKPWMMSEYSHAMGNSNGNLLEYWEIMDTAEWLQGGFIWEWSDQAVRVPKDGGFKALPIPEGTPESETYFSYAGDWGTYANDGFFSLDGIVNPDHTPHPAMDEIAAVYAPVAVAEQDLANGRVELRNEFMSTDLADVNLTWELRRDDVVVDDGTLEVQLAAGETAWVDLPVTEPADAPAGAEYWLDITVAAPRRCPGRPPATSTRSCSSTCRGASSAPPCSTPTPRPPRSWRPTPTSPSPATTSSSSSTRSPASSPRSSPTARSCCWRARRPTSGVPPPRTTCATPSPRAPRRGARRAATSRSRRSRSPRPRPAP
;
A
#
# COMPACT_ATOMS: atom_id res chain seq x y z
N MET A 1 69.16 1.94 62.91
CA MET A 1 69.94 2.83 63.81
C MET A 1 70.72 3.83 62.96
N THR A 2 70.79 5.10 63.40
CA THR A 2 71.84 6.10 63.09
C THR A 2 72.27 6.42 61.64
N ARG A 3 72.09 7.71 61.27
CA ARG A 3 72.92 8.54 60.33
C ARG A 3 72.75 8.27 58.82
N LYS A 4 72.90 9.25 57.88
CA LYS A 4 73.07 10.74 57.92
C LYS A 4 73.06 11.33 56.48
N VAL A 5 72.75 12.65 56.35
CA VAL A 5 73.38 13.65 55.42
C VAL A 5 73.17 13.42 53.90
N SER A 6 72.84 14.38 53.01
CA SER A 6 72.46 15.82 53.04
C SER A 6 71.86 16.17 51.63
N ILE A 7 71.60 17.39 51.11
CA ILE A 7 71.98 18.79 51.44
C ILE A 7 70.92 19.82 50.96
N LEU A 8 71.27 21.11 50.99
CA LEU A 8 70.54 22.30 50.49
C LEU A 8 70.34 22.30 48.95
N ALA A 9 69.41 23.05 48.33
CA ALA A 9 68.27 23.85 48.83
C ALA A 9 67.37 24.28 47.65
N LEU A 10 66.05 24.39 47.87
CA LEU A 10 65.24 25.54 47.45
C LEU A 10 63.87 25.51 48.14
N ALA A 11 63.43 26.62 48.75
CA ALA A 11 62.12 26.73 49.38
C ALA A 11 61.62 28.18 49.34
N ALA A 12 60.89 28.56 48.27
CA ALA A 12 60.06 29.76 48.19
C ALA A 12 59.32 29.84 46.82
N ALA A 13 58.22 29.10 46.65
CA ALA A 13 57.21 29.33 45.59
C ALA A 13 55.92 28.55 45.90
N VAL A 14 55.03 29.12 46.71
CA VAL A 14 53.69 28.56 46.98
C VAL A 14 52.66 29.69 46.89
N ALA A 15 52.19 29.96 45.67
CA ALA A 15 50.93 30.62 45.33
C ALA A 15 50.81 30.75 43.79
N ALA A 16 49.59 30.69 43.27
CA ALA A 16 49.20 31.00 41.89
C ALA A 16 49.72 30.06 40.77
N SER A 17 49.02 28.94 40.58
CA SER A 17 48.76 28.37 39.25
C SER A 17 47.48 27.53 39.28
N LEU A 18 46.34 28.17 39.01
CA LEU A 18 45.14 27.47 38.56
C LEU A 18 45.47 26.86 37.19
N ALA A 19 45.61 25.54 37.14
CA ALA A 19 45.60 24.84 35.86
C ALA A 19 44.16 24.85 35.33
N VAL A 20 43.91 25.71 34.34
CA VAL A 20 42.71 25.61 33.51
C VAL A 20 42.80 24.26 32.79
N VAL A 21 42.04 23.29 33.27
CA VAL A 21 41.67 22.15 32.42
C VAL A 21 40.80 22.75 31.33
N PRO A 22 41.11 22.57 30.04
CA PRO A 22 40.14 22.87 29.01
C PRO A 22 38.99 21.88 29.20
N THR A 23 37.90 22.35 29.80
CA THR A 23 36.60 21.80 29.48
C THR A 23 36.47 21.97 27.97
N ALA A 24 36.45 20.87 27.22
CA ALA A 24 35.86 20.91 25.91
C ALA A 24 34.50 21.59 26.09
N ALA A 25 34.25 22.64 25.32
CA ALA A 25 32.87 23.08 25.18
C ALA A 25 32.11 21.86 24.67
N ALA A 26 31.00 21.51 25.30
CA ALA A 26 29.98 20.82 24.53
C ALA A 26 29.62 21.80 23.42
N ASP A 27 29.88 21.43 22.17
CA ASP A 27 29.58 22.29 21.04
C ASP A 27 28.07 22.51 21.02
N THR A 28 27.65 23.69 21.50
CA THR A 28 26.25 24.06 21.58
C THR A 28 25.81 24.40 20.17
N PHE A 29 25.33 23.38 19.45
CA PHE A 29 24.64 23.58 18.18
C PHE A 29 23.61 24.71 18.31
N PRO A 30 23.56 25.68 17.38
CA PRO A 30 22.59 26.75 17.43
C PRO A 30 21.14 26.23 17.56
N VAL A 31 20.37 26.87 18.44
CA VAL A 31 18.91 26.68 18.49
C VAL A 31 18.30 27.69 17.53
N GLU A 32 18.61 27.51 16.25
CA GLU A 32 18.02 28.28 15.16
C GLU A 32 16.80 27.54 14.61
N THR A 33 15.76 28.33 14.31
CA THR A 33 14.55 27.91 13.60
C THR A 33 14.76 28.17 12.12
N ASN A 34 14.50 27.16 11.29
CA ASN A 34 14.57 27.18 9.84
C ASN A 34 13.46 26.26 9.29
N ASN A 35 13.27 26.18 7.97
CA ASN A 35 12.14 25.51 7.33
C ASN A 35 11.85 24.10 7.90
N TRP A 36 12.90 23.27 8.05
CA TRP A 36 12.85 21.89 8.56
C TRP A 36 12.86 21.74 10.08
N ARG A 37 12.89 22.84 10.85
CA ARG A 37 13.01 22.78 12.31
C ARG A 37 12.32 23.93 13.03
N GLY A 38 11.13 23.65 13.51
CA GLY A 38 10.40 24.48 14.45
C GLY A 38 9.40 25.42 13.77
N THR A 39 9.13 25.22 12.48
CA THR A 39 8.23 26.00 11.64
C THR A 39 7.31 25.08 10.82
N PRO A 40 6.43 24.27 11.45
CA PRO A 40 5.57 23.29 10.75
C PRO A 40 4.47 23.92 9.87
N ALA A 41 4.44 25.25 9.75
CA ALA A 41 3.65 26.00 8.78
C ALA A 41 4.47 26.41 7.53
N VAL A 42 5.73 25.96 7.42
CA VAL A 42 6.64 26.15 6.29
C VAL A 42 7.09 24.76 5.82
N PHE A 43 6.12 23.98 5.35
CA PHE A 43 6.33 22.64 4.79
C PHE A 43 6.66 22.68 3.28
N GLU A 44 6.50 23.84 2.64
CA GLU A 44 6.82 24.07 1.24
C GLU A 44 7.38 25.49 1.01
N VAL A 45 8.22 25.64 -0.02
CA VAL A 45 8.63 26.94 -0.60
C VAL A 45 8.72 26.76 -2.11
N ASN A 46 7.96 27.55 -2.87
CA ASN A 46 7.88 27.53 -4.35
C ASN A 46 7.49 26.18 -4.98
N ARG A 47 7.03 25.20 -4.20
CA ARG A 47 6.42 23.96 -4.71
C ARG A 47 5.14 24.32 -5.48
N LEU A 48 4.92 23.67 -6.62
CA LEU A 48 3.69 23.79 -7.37
C LEU A 48 2.56 23.03 -6.65
N PRO A 49 1.29 23.50 -6.74
CA PRO A 49 0.16 22.75 -6.20
C PRO A 49 0.07 21.37 -6.83
N ALA A 50 -0.23 20.34 -6.03
CA ALA A 50 -0.45 18.99 -6.55
C ALA A 50 -1.71 18.93 -7.45
N THR A 51 -1.51 18.61 -8.72
CA THR A 51 -2.58 18.41 -9.71
C THR A 51 -2.59 16.97 -10.21
N SER A 52 -3.58 16.61 -11.03
CA SER A 52 -3.56 15.34 -11.76
C SER A 52 -2.38 15.38 -12.74
N ARG A 53 -1.62 14.29 -12.88
CA ARG A 53 -0.44 14.25 -13.75
C ARG A 53 -0.79 14.66 -15.20
N THR A 54 -0.13 15.71 -15.71
CA THR A 54 -0.33 16.27 -17.07
C THR A 54 0.98 16.31 -17.86
N VAL A 55 1.76 15.22 -17.86
CA VAL A 55 2.95 15.10 -18.72
C VAL A 55 2.54 15.08 -20.20
N PRO A 56 3.00 16.01 -21.04
CA PRO A 56 2.68 16.01 -22.46
C PRO A 56 3.20 14.77 -23.18
N LEU A 57 2.43 14.22 -24.10
CA LEU A 57 2.78 13.08 -24.95
C LEU A 57 3.18 13.53 -26.36
N ALA A 58 3.77 12.61 -27.14
CA ALA A 58 4.23 12.91 -28.50
C ALA A 58 3.08 13.20 -29.48
N ASP A 59 2.02 12.39 -29.43
CA ASP A 59 0.86 12.44 -30.32
C ASP A 59 -0.31 11.57 -29.78
N LEU A 60 -1.45 11.62 -30.47
CA LEU A 60 -2.59 10.73 -30.22
C LEU A 60 -2.22 9.23 -30.30
N GLY A 61 -1.31 8.83 -31.18
CA GLY A 61 -0.93 7.42 -31.32
C GLY A 61 -0.29 6.87 -30.05
N SER A 62 0.52 7.71 -29.40
CA SER A 62 1.14 7.45 -28.11
C SER A 62 0.10 7.51 -26.97
N ALA A 63 -0.81 8.48 -27.02
CA ALA A 63 -1.89 8.67 -26.03
C ALA A 63 -2.88 7.51 -25.94
N LEU A 64 -3.00 6.66 -26.97
CA LEU A 64 -3.82 5.44 -26.96
C LEU A 64 -3.07 4.19 -26.43
N GLY A 65 -1.80 4.32 -26.07
CA GLY A 65 -1.00 3.26 -25.47
C GLY A 65 -1.19 3.08 -23.96
N PRO A 66 -0.45 2.15 -23.33
CA PRO A 66 -0.34 2.06 -21.87
C PRO A 66 0.34 3.32 -21.33
N VAL A 67 -0.23 3.94 -20.28
CA VAL A 67 0.17 5.29 -19.83
C VAL A 67 1.65 5.35 -19.43
N LEU A 68 2.11 4.39 -18.61
CA LEU A 68 3.49 4.34 -18.16
C LEU A 68 4.49 4.16 -19.32
N GLU A 69 4.13 3.40 -20.36
CA GLU A 69 4.99 3.23 -21.55
C GLU A 69 4.96 4.48 -22.45
N ALA A 70 3.83 5.20 -22.51
CA ALA A 70 3.66 6.41 -23.30
C ALA A 70 4.39 7.62 -22.70
N GLU A 71 4.30 7.82 -21.38
CA GLU A 71 5.00 8.91 -20.66
C GLU A 71 6.52 8.69 -20.68
N ALA A 72 6.99 7.47 -20.41
CA ALA A 72 8.43 7.14 -20.47
C ALA A 72 9.03 7.26 -21.89
N ALA A 73 8.19 7.20 -22.93
CA ALA A 73 8.58 7.43 -24.32
C ALA A 73 8.36 8.87 -24.81
N SER A 74 7.86 9.77 -23.96
CA SER A 74 7.53 11.14 -24.36
C SER A 74 8.78 11.96 -24.71
N PRO A 75 8.78 12.73 -25.82
CA PRO A 75 9.83 13.71 -26.10
C PRO A 75 9.80 14.92 -25.15
N TRP A 76 8.76 15.03 -24.32
CA TRP A 76 8.56 16.12 -23.36
C TRP A 76 8.88 15.73 -21.92
N LEU A 77 9.37 14.50 -21.69
CA LEU A 77 9.87 14.03 -20.39
C LEU A 77 11.30 13.54 -20.52
N THR A 78 12.10 13.72 -19.48
CA THR A 78 13.46 13.20 -19.36
C THR A 78 13.73 12.81 -17.91
N SER A 79 14.00 11.53 -17.68
CA SER A 79 14.36 11.05 -16.34
C SER A 79 15.75 11.53 -15.93
N LEU A 80 15.86 11.97 -14.68
CA LEU A 80 17.12 12.28 -13.99
C LEU A 80 17.57 11.12 -13.07
N ASN A 81 16.98 9.94 -13.19
CA ASN A 81 17.41 8.71 -12.51
C ASN A 81 18.79 8.21 -13.00
N GLY A 82 19.39 7.29 -12.25
CA GLY A 82 20.73 6.75 -12.45
C GLY A 82 21.76 7.39 -11.51
N THR A 83 23.03 7.44 -11.88
CA THR A 83 24.12 7.91 -11.01
C THR A 83 24.09 9.42 -10.71
N TRP A 84 24.27 9.79 -9.44
CA TRP A 84 24.50 11.14 -8.94
C TRP A 84 25.80 11.19 -8.12
N LYS A 85 26.43 12.37 -7.99
CA LYS A 85 27.47 12.59 -6.99
C LYS A 85 26.85 12.77 -5.62
N PHE A 86 27.43 12.14 -4.62
CA PHE A 86 26.87 12.07 -3.28
C PHE A 86 27.89 12.36 -2.18
N ALA A 87 27.48 13.13 -1.18
CA ALA A 87 28.21 13.29 0.07
C ALA A 87 27.25 13.15 1.26
N TRP A 88 27.51 12.16 2.11
CA TRP A 88 26.80 11.97 3.38
C TRP A 88 27.42 12.80 4.49
N SER A 89 26.59 13.53 5.24
CA SER A 89 26.98 14.36 6.37
C SER A 89 26.29 13.90 7.66
N PRO A 90 26.99 13.81 8.81
CA PRO A 90 26.44 13.27 10.06
C PRO A 90 25.46 14.22 10.79
N ASN A 91 25.36 15.47 10.35
CA ASN A 91 24.43 16.50 10.82
C ASN A 91 24.40 17.69 9.84
N PRO A 92 23.40 18.60 9.89
CA PRO A 92 23.28 19.69 8.91
C PRO A 92 24.35 20.77 9.02
N TYR A 93 25.09 20.84 10.14
CA TYR A 93 26.25 21.73 10.28
C TYR A 93 27.55 21.14 9.72
N ALA A 94 27.48 19.93 9.14
CA ALA A 94 28.58 19.27 8.45
C ALA A 94 28.37 19.18 6.92
N THR A 95 27.22 19.65 6.39
CA THR A 95 26.97 19.78 4.94
C THR A 95 28.13 20.53 4.26
N PRO A 96 28.62 20.10 3.07
CA PRO A 96 29.66 20.81 2.36
C PRO A 96 29.22 22.22 1.93
N GLU A 97 29.79 23.26 2.54
CA GLU A 97 29.46 24.67 2.26
C GLU A 97 29.72 25.04 0.78
N GLY A 98 28.68 25.51 0.08
CA GLY A 98 28.77 25.97 -1.31
C GLY A 98 28.62 24.89 -2.38
N PHE A 99 28.15 23.68 -2.02
CA PHE A 99 27.99 22.57 -2.96
C PHE A 99 26.95 22.79 -4.06
N GLU A 100 26.02 23.73 -3.84
CA GLU A 100 25.00 24.14 -4.79
C GLU A 100 25.55 24.86 -6.02
N ALA A 101 26.77 25.42 -5.92
CA ALA A 101 27.39 26.18 -7.00
C ALA A 101 27.91 25.25 -8.13
N PRO A 102 27.62 25.52 -9.43
CA PRO A 102 28.12 24.72 -10.56
C PRO A 102 29.65 24.63 -10.70
N SER A 103 30.39 25.45 -9.97
CA SER A 103 31.86 25.45 -9.92
C SER A 103 32.44 24.62 -8.76
N PHE A 104 31.59 24.00 -7.94
CA PHE A 104 32.03 23.16 -6.82
C PHE A 104 32.66 21.84 -7.32
N ASP A 105 33.74 21.41 -6.68
CA ASP A 105 34.50 20.22 -7.09
C ASP A 105 33.99 18.95 -6.40
N THR A 106 33.04 18.27 -7.03
CA THR A 106 32.50 16.97 -6.61
C THR A 106 33.35 15.78 -7.09
N SER A 107 34.55 15.98 -7.65
CA SER A 107 35.35 14.87 -8.21
C SER A 107 35.87 13.87 -7.17
N ALA A 108 35.87 14.25 -5.89
CA ALA A 108 36.23 13.41 -4.75
C ALA A 108 35.01 12.87 -3.97
N TRP A 109 33.79 13.15 -4.43
CA TRP A 109 32.56 12.62 -3.84
C TRP A 109 32.29 11.20 -4.32
N ASP A 110 31.56 10.46 -3.49
CA ASP A 110 31.05 9.13 -3.83
C ASP A 110 29.98 9.24 -4.94
N GLU A 111 29.58 8.09 -5.46
CA GLU A 111 28.51 7.95 -6.44
C GLU A 111 27.37 7.14 -5.82
N ILE A 112 26.13 7.57 -6.04
CA ILE A 112 24.92 6.89 -5.59
C ILE A 112 23.96 6.78 -6.79
N GLU A 113 23.21 5.69 -6.88
CA GLU A 113 22.10 5.62 -7.83
C GLU A 113 20.87 6.34 -7.25
N VAL A 114 20.00 6.84 -8.13
CA VAL A 114 18.73 7.48 -7.78
C VAL A 114 17.64 6.90 -8.70
N PRO A 115 16.48 6.48 -8.18
CA PRO A 115 16.09 6.47 -6.76
C PRO A 115 16.84 5.44 -5.91
N HIS A 116 17.11 5.78 -4.64
CA HIS A 116 17.73 4.89 -3.65
C HIS A 116 17.55 5.37 -2.20
N ASN A 117 17.73 4.46 -1.24
CA ASN A 117 17.90 4.78 0.18
C ASN A 117 19.37 4.63 0.60
N TRP A 118 20.04 5.71 1.00
CA TRP A 118 21.50 5.71 1.21
C TRP A 118 21.98 4.72 2.27
N GLN A 119 21.13 4.34 3.23
CA GLN A 119 21.52 3.38 4.27
C GLN A 119 21.82 1.98 3.72
N LEU A 120 21.30 1.63 2.54
CA LEU A 120 21.56 0.35 1.86
C LEU A 120 22.99 0.27 1.30
N ASP A 121 23.63 1.41 1.05
CA ASP A 121 25.05 1.49 0.68
C ASP A 121 25.97 1.61 1.91
N GLY A 122 25.42 1.48 3.11
CA GLY A 122 26.18 1.59 4.35
C GLY A 122 26.53 3.02 4.78
N PHE A 123 26.04 4.05 4.06
CA PHE A 123 26.17 5.44 4.52
C PHE A 123 25.43 5.62 5.85
N GLY A 124 26.16 6.07 6.88
CA GLY A 124 25.64 6.08 8.23
C GLY A 124 26.70 6.06 9.33
N ALA A 125 26.24 6.05 10.59
CA ALA A 125 27.12 5.93 11.74
C ALA A 125 27.61 4.48 11.93
N GLU A 126 28.83 4.16 11.49
CA GLU A 126 29.42 2.80 11.53
C GLU A 126 29.22 2.05 12.86
N ASP A 127 29.31 2.74 14.01
CA ASP A 127 29.26 2.10 15.34
C ASP A 127 27.84 1.75 15.81
N ASN A 128 26.85 2.62 15.55
CA ASN A 128 25.49 2.49 16.04
C ASN A 128 24.47 1.99 15.00
N GLY A 129 24.80 2.15 13.72
CA GLY A 129 23.89 1.99 12.57
C GLY A 129 23.07 3.25 12.28
N ASP A 130 22.64 3.36 11.02
CA ASP A 130 21.72 4.42 10.55
C ASP A 130 20.34 3.85 10.20
N ILE A 131 20.20 2.56 9.88
CA ILE A 131 18.89 1.90 9.71
C ILE A 131 18.23 1.77 11.09
N VAL A 132 17.03 2.36 11.25
CA VAL A 132 16.25 2.32 12.49
C VAL A 132 14.89 1.69 12.23
N TYR A 133 14.41 0.90 13.19
CA TYR A 133 13.04 0.41 13.22
C TYR A 133 12.49 0.51 14.65
N LEU A 134 11.43 1.29 14.79
CA LEU A 134 10.65 1.48 16.00
C LEU A 134 9.18 1.56 15.56
N ASN A 135 8.31 0.83 16.25
CA ASN A 135 6.90 0.77 15.90
C ASN A 135 6.20 2.09 16.30
N GLN A 136 6.08 2.33 17.60
CA GLN A 136 5.25 3.44 18.12
C GLN A 136 6.04 4.73 18.37
N ARG A 137 7.38 4.62 18.50
CA ARG A 137 8.26 5.67 19.00
C ARG A 137 9.05 6.32 17.88
N HIS A 138 8.98 7.66 17.77
CA HIS A 138 9.78 8.40 16.79
C HIS A 138 11.26 8.00 16.79
N PRO A 139 11.88 7.89 15.60
CA PRO A 139 13.21 7.31 15.44
C PRO A 139 14.29 8.03 16.23
N TRP A 140 14.08 9.27 16.67
CA TRP A 140 15.02 10.03 17.50
C TRP A 140 14.83 9.96 19.02
N GLN A 141 13.84 9.23 19.56
CA GLN A 141 13.61 9.19 21.01
C GLN A 141 14.80 8.59 21.80
N GLY A 142 15.71 7.85 21.15
CA GLY A 142 16.96 7.36 21.73
C GLY A 142 18.02 8.45 21.98
N TYR A 143 17.94 9.59 21.29
CA TYR A 143 18.90 10.72 21.43
C TYR A 143 18.54 11.70 22.56
N GLY A 144 17.43 11.45 23.29
CA GLY A 144 17.05 12.19 24.49
C GLY A 144 15.66 12.79 24.40
N ARG A 145 15.41 13.86 25.18
CA ARG A 145 14.08 14.47 25.27
C ARG A 145 13.91 15.57 24.23
N ILE A 146 13.43 15.17 23.07
CA ILE A 146 13.06 16.02 21.94
C ILE A 146 11.53 16.10 21.89
N ALA A 147 10.97 17.22 21.40
CA ALA A 147 9.52 17.45 21.37
C ALA A 147 9.13 18.28 20.13
N PRO A 148 7.93 18.08 19.56
CA PRO A 148 7.49 18.85 18.42
C PRO A 148 7.39 20.35 18.76
N PRO A 149 7.68 21.26 17.83
CA PRO A 149 8.10 21.02 16.43
C PRO A 149 9.62 20.89 16.22
N THR A 150 10.40 20.49 17.23
CA THR A 150 11.87 20.35 17.06
C THR A 150 12.26 18.90 16.76
N VAL A 151 13.23 18.73 15.88
CA VAL A 151 13.94 17.47 15.60
C VAL A 151 15.38 17.51 16.13
N PRO A 152 16.12 16.37 16.14
CA PRO A 152 17.55 16.38 16.40
C PRO A 152 18.34 17.32 15.50
N VAL A 153 19.56 17.59 15.95
CA VAL A 153 20.61 18.20 15.12
C VAL A 153 21.79 17.25 15.12
N GLU A 154 22.27 16.91 16.32
CA GLU A 154 23.17 15.79 16.53
C GLU A 154 22.48 14.51 16.05
N HIS A 155 23.09 13.80 15.10
CA HIS A 155 22.58 12.60 14.42
C HIS A 155 21.41 12.80 13.43
N ASN A 156 21.07 14.03 13.03
CA ASN A 156 20.16 14.25 11.90
C ASN A 156 20.96 14.26 10.58
N SER A 157 21.24 13.09 10.00
CA SER A 157 22.09 12.97 8.82
C SER A 157 21.51 13.68 7.59
N VAL A 158 22.40 14.11 6.70
CA VAL A 158 22.07 14.86 5.48
C VAL A 158 22.76 14.21 4.29
N GLY A 159 22.01 14.00 3.21
CA GLY A 159 22.54 13.60 1.90
C GLY A 159 22.62 14.80 0.97
N SER A 160 23.82 15.15 0.53
CA SER A 160 24.05 16.16 -0.52
C SER A 160 24.20 15.46 -1.86
N TYR A 161 23.30 15.73 -2.81
CA TYR A 161 23.29 15.16 -4.15
C TYR A 161 23.65 16.23 -5.19
N VAL A 162 24.47 15.90 -6.19
CA VAL A 162 24.76 16.78 -7.33
C VAL A 162 24.77 15.98 -8.63
N ARG A 163 24.13 16.52 -9.68
CA ARG A 163 24.14 15.94 -11.03
C ARG A 163 24.15 17.03 -12.10
N THR A 164 24.73 16.72 -13.25
CA THR A 164 24.64 17.55 -14.45
C THR A 164 23.65 16.94 -15.44
N PHE A 165 22.89 17.79 -16.13
CA PHE A 165 21.95 17.39 -17.18
C PHE A 165 21.98 18.38 -18.35
N GLU A 166 21.39 18.01 -19.48
CA GLU A 166 21.15 18.92 -20.60
C GLU A 166 19.65 18.91 -20.92
N VAL A 167 19.10 20.08 -21.22
CA VAL A 167 17.70 20.23 -21.63
C VAL A 167 17.61 19.95 -23.14
N PRO A 168 16.64 19.14 -23.62
CA PRO A 168 16.45 18.92 -25.05
C PRO A 168 16.22 20.24 -25.81
N ALA A 169 16.83 20.38 -26.99
CA ALA A 169 16.75 21.61 -27.78
C ALA A 169 15.33 21.87 -28.31
N GLU A 170 14.53 20.82 -28.41
CA GLU A 170 13.11 20.84 -28.75
C GLU A 170 12.24 21.53 -27.68
N TRP A 171 12.78 21.79 -26.47
CA TRP A 171 12.06 22.47 -25.38
C TRP A 171 12.23 24.00 -25.37
N ASP A 172 12.95 24.57 -26.34
CA ASP A 172 13.10 26.04 -26.46
C ASP A 172 11.75 26.76 -26.50
N GLY A 173 11.61 27.81 -25.69
CA GLY A 173 10.38 28.58 -25.53
C GLY A 173 9.25 27.89 -24.75
N ARG A 174 9.48 26.72 -24.13
CA ARG A 174 8.50 26.02 -23.28
C ARG A 174 8.78 26.22 -21.79
N ARG A 175 7.79 25.94 -20.94
CA ARG A 175 7.96 25.84 -19.48
C ARG A 175 8.63 24.51 -19.16
N THR A 176 9.49 24.47 -18.14
CA THR A 176 10.20 23.26 -17.71
C THR A 176 10.01 23.05 -16.21
N ILE A 177 9.45 21.89 -15.86
CA ILE A 177 9.16 21.48 -14.49
C ILE A 177 10.15 20.39 -14.07
N LEU A 178 10.65 20.52 -12.85
CA LEU A 178 11.43 19.51 -12.14
C LEU A 178 10.53 18.84 -11.09
N ALA A 179 10.33 17.54 -11.21
CA ALA A 179 9.49 16.74 -10.33
C ALA A 179 10.31 15.70 -9.56
N PHE A 180 10.12 15.66 -8.24
CA PHE A 180 10.58 14.58 -7.38
C PHE A 180 9.36 13.77 -6.92
N GLN A 181 9.28 12.49 -7.28
CA GLN A 181 8.11 11.66 -6.98
C GLN A 181 8.05 11.16 -5.51
N GLY A 182 9.13 11.37 -4.74
CA GLY A 182 9.23 11.04 -3.31
C GLY A 182 10.65 11.17 -2.75
N VAL A 183 10.82 11.95 -1.68
CA VAL A 183 12.13 12.22 -1.04
C VAL A 183 11.97 12.26 0.48
N LYS A 184 12.70 11.43 1.21
CA LYS A 184 12.51 11.25 2.66
C LYS A 184 13.64 11.87 3.49
N SER A 185 13.40 12.80 4.43
CA SER A 185 12.09 13.34 4.87
C SER A 185 11.74 14.75 4.38
N ALA A 186 12.74 15.50 3.93
CA ALA A 186 12.56 16.86 3.40
C ALA A 186 13.72 17.20 2.46
N LEU A 187 13.44 18.04 1.46
CA LEU A 187 14.41 18.43 0.43
C LEU A 187 14.52 19.94 0.30
N THR A 188 15.73 20.44 0.04
CA THR A 188 15.96 21.77 -0.57
C THR A 188 16.68 21.56 -1.89
N VAL A 189 16.26 22.26 -2.94
CA VAL A 189 16.77 22.06 -4.31
C VAL A 189 17.28 23.36 -4.93
N TRP A 190 18.42 23.26 -5.60
CA TRP A 190 19.05 24.32 -6.37
C TRP A 190 19.29 23.90 -7.82
N VAL A 191 19.08 24.83 -8.75
CA VAL A 191 19.47 24.69 -10.17
C VAL A 191 20.44 25.80 -10.51
N ASN A 192 21.59 25.44 -11.05
CA ASN A 192 22.70 26.34 -11.40
C ASN A 192 23.20 27.25 -10.26
N GLY A 193 22.96 26.87 -9.01
CA GLY A 193 23.30 27.64 -7.80
C GLY A 193 22.24 28.65 -7.35
N GLU A 194 21.08 28.69 -8.01
CA GLU A 194 19.88 29.40 -7.56
C GLU A 194 18.97 28.46 -6.76
N GLU A 195 18.50 28.91 -5.59
CA GLU A 195 17.59 28.14 -4.73
C GLU A 195 16.19 28.14 -5.35
N ILE A 196 15.71 26.97 -5.73
CA ILE A 196 14.41 26.82 -6.39
C ILE A 196 13.31 26.67 -5.35
N GLY A 197 13.49 25.79 -4.36
CA GLY A 197 12.44 25.55 -3.37
C GLY A 197 12.78 24.52 -2.30
N TYR A 198 11.78 24.28 -1.44
CA TYR A 198 11.78 23.36 -0.31
C TYR A 198 10.48 22.55 -0.27
N SER A 199 10.53 21.28 0.16
CA SER A 199 9.34 20.45 0.42
C SER A 199 9.53 19.47 1.57
N GLU A 200 8.45 19.25 2.31
CA GLU A 200 8.19 18.07 3.14
C GLU A 200 7.11 17.18 2.48
N ASP A 201 6.61 16.19 3.25
CA ASP A 201 5.79 15.05 2.79
C ASP A 201 6.58 14.07 1.92
N SER A 202 7.15 13.05 2.57
CA SER A 202 8.05 12.08 1.93
C SER A 202 7.44 11.33 0.75
N TYR A 203 6.11 11.13 0.75
CA TYR A 203 5.41 10.25 -0.19
C TYR A 203 4.49 11.00 -1.15
N GLY A 204 4.35 12.32 -1.00
CA GLY A 204 3.79 13.22 -2.01
C GLY A 204 4.85 13.66 -3.03
N PRO A 205 4.46 14.02 -4.27
CA PRO A 205 5.37 14.61 -5.24
C PRO A 205 5.74 16.06 -4.84
N ALA A 206 6.95 16.48 -5.19
CA ALA A 206 7.40 17.85 -5.07
C ALA A 206 7.85 18.37 -6.43
N GLU A 207 7.04 19.25 -7.01
CA GLU A 207 7.26 19.82 -8.35
C GLU A 207 7.62 21.29 -8.29
N PHE A 208 8.55 21.73 -9.13
CA PHE A 208 9.05 23.09 -9.17
C PHE A 208 9.24 23.57 -10.60
N ASP A 209 8.82 24.80 -10.89
CA ASP A 209 9.16 25.47 -12.14
C ASP A 209 10.64 25.91 -12.10
N VAL A 210 11.44 25.41 -13.04
CA VAL A 210 12.87 25.71 -13.13
C VAL A 210 13.22 26.53 -14.37
N THR A 211 12.21 26.96 -15.15
CA THR A 211 12.39 27.57 -16.48
C THR A 211 13.40 28.73 -16.49
N ASP A 212 13.26 29.67 -15.56
CA ASP A 212 14.11 30.87 -15.47
C ASP A 212 15.53 30.60 -14.95
N ALA A 213 15.76 29.48 -14.25
CA ALA A 213 17.06 29.10 -13.69
C ALA A 213 17.95 28.32 -14.66
N LEU A 214 17.40 27.86 -15.80
CA LEU A 214 18.11 27.07 -16.79
C LEU A 214 19.05 27.91 -17.68
N VAL A 215 20.09 27.27 -18.19
CA VAL A 215 21.07 27.87 -19.12
C VAL A 215 21.31 26.98 -20.35
N ASP A 216 21.79 27.58 -21.44
CA ASP A 216 22.17 26.86 -22.66
C ASP A 216 23.21 25.76 -22.38
N GLY A 217 22.85 24.51 -22.71
CA GLY A 217 23.74 23.34 -22.60
C GLY A 217 23.70 22.66 -21.24
N THR A 218 24.87 22.49 -20.61
CA THR A 218 25.00 21.72 -19.36
C THR A 218 24.52 22.52 -18.16
N ASN A 219 23.46 22.04 -17.53
CA ASN A 219 22.89 22.54 -16.29
C ASN A 219 23.35 21.69 -15.11
N THR A 220 23.36 22.25 -13.91
CA THR A 220 23.67 21.54 -12.66
C THR A 220 22.47 21.59 -11.72
N ILE A 221 22.08 20.44 -11.19
CA ILE A 221 21.13 20.30 -10.09
C ILE A 221 21.87 19.87 -8.83
N ALA A 222 21.53 20.50 -7.71
CA ALA A 222 22.01 20.14 -6.38
C ALA A 222 20.82 20.01 -5.42
N VAL A 223 20.86 19.01 -4.54
CA VAL A 223 19.77 18.72 -3.58
C VAL A 223 20.36 18.44 -2.21
N GLU A 224 19.85 19.09 -1.17
CA GLU A 224 20.07 18.72 0.22
C GLU A 224 18.85 17.92 0.71
N VAL A 225 19.06 16.68 1.16
CA VAL A 225 18.02 15.84 1.75
C VAL A 225 18.31 15.61 3.22
N LEU A 226 17.40 16.05 4.09
CA LEU A 226 17.47 15.83 5.53
C LEU A 226 16.82 14.50 5.90
N ARG A 227 17.43 13.77 6.83
CA ARG A 227 16.84 12.55 7.39
C ARG A 227 15.56 12.83 8.18
N TRP A 228 15.55 13.89 9.00
CA TRP A 228 14.38 14.31 9.78
C TRP A 228 14.14 15.81 9.71
N SER A 229 12.87 16.19 9.56
CA SER A 229 12.34 17.57 9.63
C SER A 229 11.14 17.64 10.59
N ASP A 230 10.50 18.80 10.81
CA ASP A 230 9.26 18.80 11.58
C ASP A 230 8.16 17.95 10.95
N GLY A 231 8.07 17.89 9.61
CA GLY A 231 7.20 16.97 8.90
C GLY A 231 7.32 15.51 9.37
N SER A 232 8.51 15.06 9.74
CA SER A 232 8.74 13.70 10.28
C SER A 232 7.98 13.40 11.58
N TRP A 233 7.48 14.40 12.32
CA TRP A 233 6.60 14.13 13.47
C TRP A 233 5.25 13.52 13.05
N LEU A 234 4.83 13.73 11.79
CA LEU A 234 3.63 13.18 11.15
C LEU A 234 3.87 11.88 10.37
N GLU A 235 5.12 11.39 10.33
CA GLU A 235 5.55 10.23 9.53
C GLU A 235 6.11 9.14 10.46
N ASN A 236 5.30 8.74 11.44
CA ASN A 236 5.63 7.74 12.44
C ASN A 236 4.84 6.45 12.20
N GLN A 237 4.90 5.92 10.98
CA GLN A 237 4.38 4.58 10.66
C GLN A 237 5.25 3.48 11.28
N ASP A 238 4.66 2.30 11.48
CA ASP A 238 5.36 1.07 11.86
C ASP A 238 6.19 0.52 10.69
N GLN A 239 7.30 1.20 10.38
CA GLN A 239 8.15 0.92 9.23
C GLN A 239 9.65 1.16 9.49
N LEU A 240 10.51 0.79 8.54
CA LEU A 240 11.91 1.20 8.58
C LEU A 240 12.05 2.71 8.33
N ASP A 241 12.81 3.37 9.21
CA ASP A 241 13.23 4.76 9.07
C ASP A 241 14.48 4.82 8.17
N LEU A 242 14.22 4.87 6.85
CA LEU A 242 15.17 5.09 5.77
C LEU A 242 15.07 6.53 5.24
N SER A 243 16.00 6.95 4.39
CA SER A 243 16.08 8.34 3.89
C SER A 243 16.66 8.40 2.47
N GLY A 244 16.52 9.56 1.82
CA GLY A 244 17.07 9.81 0.48
C GLY A 244 16.01 10.10 -0.58
N ILE A 245 16.46 10.27 -1.82
CA ILE A 245 15.61 10.41 -3.01
C ILE A 245 15.18 9.00 -3.42
N PHE A 246 14.04 8.52 -2.92
CA PHE A 246 13.65 7.11 -3.00
C PHE A 246 12.58 6.82 -4.06
N ARG A 247 12.06 7.83 -4.77
CA ARG A 247 11.30 7.65 -6.01
C ARG A 247 11.87 8.55 -7.11
N ASP A 248 11.36 8.36 -8.32
CA ASP A 248 11.90 8.95 -9.54
C ASP A 248 12.10 10.47 -9.47
N VAL A 249 13.17 10.94 -10.14
CA VAL A 249 13.39 12.36 -10.43
C VAL A 249 13.20 12.57 -11.92
N GLU A 250 12.34 13.50 -12.28
CA GLU A 250 11.93 13.75 -13.65
C GLU A 250 12.06 15.22 -13.98
N LEU A 251 12.41 15.50 -15.23
CA LEU A 251 12.27 16.82 -15.84
C LEU A 251 11.21 16.66 -16.95
N TYR A 252 10.22 17.54 -17.01
CA TYR A 252 9.25 17.54 -18.11
C TYR A 252 8.91 18.96 -18.56
N SER A 253 8.37 19.09 -19.78
CA SER A 253 8.14 20.40 -20.40
C SER A 253 6.74 20.55 -20.99
N VAL A 254 6.02 21.56 -20.52
CA VAL A 254 4.68 21.95 -20.99
C VAL A 254 4.76 23.19 -21.91
N PRO A 255 3.89 23.31 -22.93
CA PRO A 255 3.81 24.49 -23.78
C PRO A 255 3.41 25.74 -22.98
N GLN A 256 3.52 26.93 -23.60
CA GLN A 256 3.09 28.20 -22.95
C GLN A 256 1.57 28.28 -22.70
N VAL A 257 0.79 27.47 -23.42
CA VAL A 257 -0.62 27.21 -23.13
C VAL A 257 -0.79 25.71 -22.96
N HIS A 258 -1.21 25.26 -21.78
CA HIS A 258 -1.20 23.84 -21.40
C HIS A 258 -2.31 23.49 -20.40
N LEU A 259 -2.65 22.20 -20.32
CA LEU A 259 -3.55 21.64 -19.32
C LEU A 259 -2.82 21.56 -17.96
N GLU A 260 -3.17 22.43 -17.02
CA GLU A 260 -2.56 22.50 -15.68
C GLU A 260 -3.18 21.44 -14.74
N ASP A 261 -4.50 21.23 -14.82
CA ASP A 261 -5.20 20.17 -14.08
C ASP A 261 -6.46 19.67 -14.81
N HIS A 262 -6.90 18.47 -14.46
CA HIS A 262 -8.21 17.93 -14.85
C HIS A 262 -8.80 17.02 -13.77
N THR A 263 -10.12 17.03 -13.64
CA THR A 263 -10.92 16.11 -12.82
C THR A 263 -11.91 15.39 -13.71
N VAL A 264 -12.02 14.07 -13.55
CA VAL A 264 -12.98 13.22 -14.25
C VAL A 264 -13.91 12.57 -13.22
N LYS A 265 -15.22 12.64 -13.49
CA LYS A 265 -16.28 12.03 -12.68
C LYS A 265 -17.19 11.21 -13.55
N VAL A 266 -17.73 10.13 -12.99
CA VAL A 266 -18.65 9.23 -13.69
C VAL A 266 -19.87 9.03 -12.81
N HIS A 267 -21.04 9.27 -13.40
CA HIS A 267 -22.32 8.88 -12.84
C HIS A 267 -22.93 7.78 -13.70
N LEU A 268 -23.65 6.85 -13.07
CA LEU A 268 -24.45 5.86 -13.77
C LEU A 268 -25.94 6.16 -13.54
N ASP A 269 -26.82 5.62 -14.38
CA ASP A 269 -28.26 5.74 -14.16
C ASP A 269 -28.78 4.77 -13.06
N ASP A 270 -30.03 4.97 -12.61
CA ASP A 270 -30.66 4.17 -11.52
C ASP A 270 -30.65 2.63 -11.78
N ASP A 271 -30.49 2.20 -13.05
CA ASP A 271 -30.42 0.80 -13.47
C ASP A 271 -28.97 0.31 -13.76
N TYR A 272 -27.96 1.18 -13.62
CA TYR A 272 -26.52 0.99 -13.91
C TYR A 272 -26.24 0.49 -15.33
N VAL A 273 -26.95 1.05 -16.31
CA VAL A 273 -26.81 0.73 -17.74
C VAL A 273 -26.07 1.83 -18.47
N ASP A 274 -26.59 3.05 -18.45
CA ASP A 274 -26.04 4.20 -19.18
C ASP A 274 -25.21 5.09 -18.24
N GLY A 275 -24.23 5.81 -18.77
CA GLY A 275 -23.30 6.63 -17.98
C GLY A 275 -23.25 8.10 -18.42
N GLU A 276 -22.96 8.99 -17.47
CA GLU A 276 -22.67 10.41 -17.72
C GLU A 276 -21.21 10.68 -17.33
N LEU A 277 -20.44 11.29 -18.23
CA LEU A 277 -19.04 11.65 -18.01
C LEU A 277 -18.94 13.16 -17.76
N GLU A 278 -18.63 13.56 -16.52
CA GLU A 278 -18.34 14.95 -16.16
C GLU A 278 -16.82 15.18 -16.14
N ILE A 279 -16.38 16.24 -16.83
CA ILE A 279 -14.98 16.67 -16.92
C ILE A 279 -14.89 18.13 -16.56
N ALA A 280 -14.08 18.43 -15.54
CA ALA A 280 -13.57 19.77 -15.26
C ALA A 280 -12.09 19.83 -15.66
N ALA A 281 -11.69 20.85 -16.41
CA ALA A 281 -10.32 21.03 -16.90
C ALA A 281 -9.87 22.48 -16.73
N VAL A 282 -8.62 22.67 -16.33
CA VAL A 282 -7.99 23.98 -16.14
C VAL A 282 -6.85 24.10 -17.14
N VAL A 283 -6.98 25.03 -18.09
CA VAL A 283 -5.94 25.34 -19.08
C VAL A 283 -5.30 26.67 -18.71
N ALA A 284 -3.98 26.69 -18.52
CA ALA A 284 -3.21 27.86 -18.16
C ALA A 284 -2.49 28.46 -19.39
N GLN A 285 -2.38 29.78 -19.43
CA GLN A 285 -1.63 30.58 -20.38
C GLN A 285 -0.54 31.36 -19.63
N GLN A 286 0.71 30.91 -19.75
CA GLN A 286 1.86 31.48 -19.04
C GLN A 286 2.37 32.75 -19.74
N ASP A 287 2.39 32.77 -21.08
CA ASP A 287 2.64 33.97 -21.89
C ASP A 287 1.33 34.44 -22.54
N ALA A 288 0.88 35.65 -22.20
CA ALA A 288 -0.31 36.29 -22.77
C ALA A 288 -0.21 36.60 -24.29
N THR A 289 0.90 36.27 -24.94
CA THR A 289 1.10 36.32 -26.40
C THR A 289 1.13 34.94 -27.07
N ALA A 290 1.10 33.85 -26.29
CA ALA A 290 0.88 32.50 -26.81
C ALA A 290 -0.61 32.29 -27.08
N GLU A 291 -0.95 31.81 -28.27
CA GLU A 291 -2.34 31.66 -28.73
C GLU A 291 -2.74 30.17 -28.66
N ALA A 292 -3.95 29.90 -28.19
CA ALA A 292 -4.65 28.63 -28.38
C ALA A 292 -6.16 28.90 -28.40
N ASP A 293 -6.87 28.34 -29.38
CA ASP A 293 -8.28 28.62 -29.63
C ASP A 293 -9.22 27.65 -28.91
N ALA A 294 -8.79 26.41 -28.64
CA ALA A 294 -9.68 25.36 -28.15
C ALA A 294 -8.97 24.24 -27.37
N LEU A 295 -9.72 23.64 -26.43
CA LEU A 295 -9.44 22.32 -25.86
C LEU A 295 -10.35 21.30 -26.56
N ARG A 296 -9.76 20.23 -27.10
CA ARG A 296 -10.50 19.10 -27.66
C ARG A 296 -10.38 17.89 -26.75
N VAL A 297 -11.52 17.29 -26.44
CA VAL A 297 -11.68 16.18 -25.51
C VAL A 297 -12.26 15.00 -26.28
N ARG A 298 -11.61 13.84 -26.23
CA ARG A 298 -12.06 12.62 -26.88
C ARG A 298 -11.98 11.44 -25.93
N LEU A 299 -13.03 10.64 -25.90
CA LEU A 299 -13.05 9.35 -25.19
C LEU A 299 -12.93 8.23 -26.23
N PHE A 300 -12.02 7.28 -26.00
CA PHE A 300 -11.78 6.14 -26.89
C PHE A 300 -12.07 4.80 -26.20
N GLU A 301 -12.82 3.95 -26.90
CA GLU A 301 -12.89 2.52 -26.66
C GLU A 301 -11.90 1.82 -27.61
N ASP A 302 -10.82 1.24 -27.07
CA ASP A 302 -9.64 0.83 -27.84
C ASP A 302 -9.14 1.97 -28.78
N GLU A 303 -9.21 1.77 -30.09
CA GLU A 303 -8.85 2.75 -31.14
C GLU A 303 -10.06 3.58 -31.63
N THR A 304 -11.27 3.36 -31.10
CA THR A 304 -12.52 3.98 -31.58
C THR A 304 -12.94 5.14 -30.69
N ALA A 305 -12.94 6.36 -31.22
CA ALA A 305 -13.51 7.51 -30.52
C ALA A 305 -15.03 7.36 -30.37
N VAL A 306 -15.51 7.30 -29.13
CA VAL A 306 -16.93 7.31 -28.77
C VAL A 306 -17.43 8.72 -28.42
N LEU A 307 -16.52 9.62 -28.01
CA LEU A 307 -16.74 11.06 -27.83
C LEU A 307 -15.67 11.86 -28.59
N ASP A 308 -16.05 12.98 -29.19
CA ASP A 308 -15.14 13.93 -29.84
C ASP A 308 -15.72 15.36 -29.83
N THR A 309 -15.45 16.08 -28.75
CA THR A 309 -15.98 17.43 -28.49
C THR A 309 -14.84 18.45 -28.42
N SER A 310 -15.07 19.65 -28.96
CA SER A 310 -14.08 20.74 -28.95
C SER A 310 -14.70 22.03 -28.41
N LEU A 311 -14.05 22.60 -27.40
CA LEU A 311 -14.54 23.68 -26.56
C LEU A 311 -13.61 24.89 -26.71
N PRO A 312 -14.14 26.10 -26.96
CA PRO A 312 -13.31 27.28 -27.14
C PRO A 312 -12.64 27.68 -25.82
N LEU A 313 -11.36 28.05 -25.88
CA LEU A 313 -10.63 28.59 -24.75
C LEU A 313 -10.96 30.09 -24.60
N THR A 314 -11.01 30.56 -23.36
CA THR A 314 -11.16 31.98 -23.03
C THR A 314 -10.48 32.24 -21.70
N PHE A 315 -9.26 32.76 -21.78
CA PHE A 315 -8.46 33.09 -20.61
C PHE A 315 -8.99 34.33 -19.89
N ASP A 316 -8.90 34.31 -18.56
CA ASP A 316 -9.25 35.43 -17.71
C ASP A 316 -8.09 36.45 -17.56
N ALA A 317 -8.07 37.24 -16.48
CA ALA A 317 -7.03 38.23 -16.25
C ALA A 317 -5.72 37.64 -15.68
N ASP A 318 -5.78 36.43 -15.13
CA ASP A 318 -4.68 35.72 -14.50
C ASP A 318 -4.13 34.60 -15.41
N GLY A 319 -4.66 34.49 -16.64
CA GLY A 319 -4.20 33.54 -17.67
C GLY A 319 -4.88 32.19 -17.59
N VAL A 320 -6.04 32.06 -16.92
CA VAL A 320 -6.71 30.77 -16.70
C VAL A 320 -7.98 30.63 -17.53
N ALA A 321 -8.18 29.48 -18.16
CA ALA A 321 -9.41 29.08 -18.81
C ALA A 321 -9.97 27.81 -18.16
N GLU A 322 -11.08 27.96 -17.44
CA GLU A 322 -11.84 26.84 -16.86
C GLU A 322 -12.81 26.25 -17.91
N ILE A 323 -12.77 24.95 -18.07
CA ILE A 323 -13.62 24.18 -18.98
C ILE A 323 -14.44 23.17 -18.17
N ALA A 324 -15.75 23.12 -18.44
CA ALA A 324 -16.66 22.10 -17.93
C ALA A 324 -17.36 21.42 -19.11
N LEU A 325 -17.38 20.09 -19.11
CA LEU A 325 -18.02 19.24 -20.11
C LEU A 325 -18.79 18.12 -19.41
N THR A 326 -20.02 17.87 -19.87
CA THR A 326 -20.86 16.76 -19.41
C THR A 326 -21.44 16.11 -20.66
N GLU A 327 -21.19 14.82 -20.86
CA GLU A 327 -21.60 14.08 -22.06
C GLU A 327 -22.17 12.71 -21.69
N ASP A 328 -23.29 12.34 -22.29
CA ASP A 328 -23.91 11.01 -22.15
C ASP A 328 -23.10 9.95 -22.90
N VAL A 329 -22.95 8.77 -22.30
CA VAL A 329 -22.35 7.57 -22.91
C VAL A 329 -23.36 6.43 -22.83
N ASP A 330 -23.89 6.01 -23.99
CA ASP A 330 -24.82 4.89 -24.11
C ASP A 330 -24.13 3.57 -23.73
N SER A 331 -24.61 2.90 -22.68
CA SER A 331 -24.25 1.54 -22.28
C SER A 331 -22.74 1.22 -22.20
N PRO A 332 -21.91 1.98 -21.45
CA PRO A 332 -20.47 1.78 -21.35
C PRO A 332 -20.09 0.44 -20.72
N ALA A 333 -18.91 -0.07 -21.08
CA ALA A 333 -18.33 -1.23 -20.42
C ALA A 333 -17.87 -0.87 -19.00
N LEU A 334 -18.61 -1.35 -17.99
CA LEU A 334 -18.36 -0.99 -16.59
C LEU A 334 -17.04 -1.59 -16.06
N TRP A 335 -16.35 -0.84 -15.20
CA TRP A 335 -15.12 -1.27 -14.53
C TRP A 335 -15.41 -1.95 -13.19
N THR A 336 -14.74 -3.07 -12.94
CA THR A 336 -14.64 -3.76 -11.64
C THR A 336 -13.27 -4.45 -11.52
N ALA A 337 -12.94 -5.00 -10.35
CA ALA A 337 -11.76 -5.85 -10.19
C ALA A 337 -11.83 -7.15 -11.02
N GLU A 338 -13.01 -7.60 -11.45
CA GLU A 338 -13.17 -8.76 -12.33
C GLU A 338 -13.04 -8.39 -13.80
N HIS A 339 -13.51 -7.18 -14.15
CA HIS A 339 -13.61 -6.68 -15.51
C HIS A 339 -13.06 -5.24 -15.54
N PRO A 340 -11.73 -5.05 -15.62
CA PRO A 340 -11.10 -3.72 -15.63
C PRO A 340 -11.24 -3.05 -17.00
N ASN A 341 -12.47 -2.76 -17.40
CA ASN A 341 -12.79 -2.07 -18.64
C ASN A 341 -12.38 -0.59 -18.52
N LEU A 342 -11.43 -0.15 -19.33
CA LEU A 342 -10.91 1.22 -19.31
C LEU A 342 -11.01 1.85 -20.69
N TYR A 343 -11.62 3.01 -20.76
CA TYR A 343 -11.56 3.94 -21.87
C TYR A 343 -10.29 4.80 -21.78
N THR A 344 -9.87 5.37 -22.91
CA THR A 344 -8.78 6.34 -22.98
C THR A 344 -9.36 7.73 -23.18
N LEU A 345 -9.20 8.62 -22.20
CA LEU A 345 -9.58 10.02 -22.33
C LEU A 345 -8.38 10.82 -22.81
N VAL A 346 -8.50 11.49 -23.96
CA VAL A 346 -7.42 12.26 -24.59
C VAL A 346 -7.82 13.73 -24.70
N TYR A 347 -6.96 14.60 -24.18
CA TYR A 347 -7.04 16.05 -24.31
C TYR A 347 -6.04 16.52 -25.37
N GLU A 348 -6.47 17.35 -26.33
CA GLU A 348 -5.63 18.09 -27.27
C GLU A 348 -5.85 19.59 -27.08
N VAL A 349 -4.81 20.35 -26.73
CA VAL A 349 -4.85 21.83 -26.81
C VAL A 349 -4.53 22.23 -28.25
N LEU A 350 -5.33 23.14 -28.83
CA LEU A 350 -5.29 23.48 -30.26
C LEU A 350 -5.04 24.97 -30.51
N ASP A 351 -4.09 25.28 -31.40
CA ASP A 351 -3.95 26.58 -32.09
C ASP A 351 -4.45 26.40 -33.53
N GLY A 352 -5.66 26.92 -33.83
CA GLY A 352 -6.33 26.75 -35.12
C GLY A 352 -6.60 25.28 -35.51
N THR A 353 -5.64 24.64 -36.19
CA THR A 353 -5.68 23.21 -36.58
C THR A 353 -4.52 22.39 -36.03
N ASP A 354 -3.56 23.03 -35.36
CA ASP A 354 -2.32 22.42 -34.94
C ASP A 354 -2.43 22.05 -33.45
N VAL A 355 -2.02 20.83 -33.12
CA VAL A 355 -2.05 20.30 -31.75
C VAL A 355 -0.79 20.77 -31.04
N VAL A 356 -0.92 21.60 -30.00
CA VAL A 356 0.23 22.12 -29.23
C VAL A 356 0.58 21.23 -28.03
N GLU A 357 -0.39 20.45 -27.55
CA GLU A 357 -0.26 19.51 -26.44
C GLU A 357 -1.18 18.30 -26.64
N THR A 358 -0.77 17.13 -26.15
CA THR A 358 -1.63 15.94 -26.02
C THR A 358 -1.42 15.32 -24.64
N ILE A 359 -2.50 15.14 -23.88
CA ILE A 359 -2.53 14.46 -22.57
C ILE A 359 -3.49 13.27 -22.64
N SER A 360 -3.20 12.20 -21.91
CA SER A 360 -4.10 11.05 -21.77
C SER A 360 -4.35 10.66 -20.31
N SER A 361 -5.57 10.23 -20.01
CA SER A 361 -5.94 9.59 -18.74
C SER A 361 -6.76 8.32 -18.99
N ARG A 362 -6.80 7.39 -18.02
CA ARG A 362 -7.63 6.18 -18.07
C ARG A 362 -8.93 6.42 -17.32
N VAL A 363 -10.06 6.01 -17.91
CA VAL A 363 -11.39 6.17 -17.30
C VAL A 363 -12.13 4.85 -17.37
N GLY A 364 -12.45 4.24 -16.23
CA GLY A 364 -13.40 3.13 -16.16
C GLY A 364 -14.75 3.60 -15.63
N PHE A 365 -15.84 3.16 -16.26
CA PHE A 365 -17.18 3.54 -15.83
C PHE A 365 -17.60 2.72 -14.61
N ARG A 366 -17.66 3.36 -13.45
CA ARG A 366 -18.12 2.72 -12.21
C ARG A 366 -18.69 3.74 -11.25
N GLU A 367 -19.53 3.29 -10.33
CA GLU A 367 -20.07 4.10 -9.24
C GLU A 367 -19.99 3.32 -7.92
N ILE A 368 -19.50 3.96 -6.85
CA ILE A 368 -19.49 3.38 -5.50
C ILE A 368 -20.44 4.19 -4.60
N GLU A 369 -21.26 3.49 -3.83
CA GLU A 369 -22.26 4.13 -2.97
C GLU A 369 -22.61 3.28 -1.74
N ILE A 370 -23.41 3.84 -0.84
CA ILE A 370 -23.94 3.12 0.35
C ILE A 370 -25.47 3.03 0.26
N ILE A 371 -25.97 1.86 -0.13
CA ILE A 371 -27.42 1.55 -0.17
C ILE A 371 -27.77 0.70 1.05
N ASP A 372 -28.79 1.12 1.81
CA ASP A 372 -29.29 0.44 3.02
C ASP A 372 -28.20 0.07 4.06
N GLY A 373 -27.07 0.79 4.04
CA GLY A 373 -25.93 0.58 4.93
C GLY A 373 -24.94 -0.50 4.46
N ILE A 374 -24.94 -0.85 3.18
CA ILE A 374 -24.00 -1.77 2.51
C ILE A 374 -23.27 -0.96 1.43
N GLN A 375 -21.94 -1.07 1.33
CA GLN A 375 -21.22 -0.43 0.23
C GLN A 375 -21.39 -1.27 -1.03
N LYS A 376 -21.65 -0.63 -2.16
CA LYS A 376 -21.92 -1.28 -3.44
C LYS A 376 -21.12 -0.62 -4.54
N LEU A 377 -20.73 -1.43 -5.51
CA LEU A 377 -20.08 -1.00 -6.74
C LEU A 377 -21.00 -1.37 -7.89
N ASN A 378 -21.44 -0.39 -8.70
CA ASN A 378 -22.36 -0.58 -9.82
C ASN A 378 -23.66 -1.32 -9.39
N GLY A 379 -24.23 -0.94 -8.23
CA GLY A 379 -25.41 -1.57 -7.65
C GLY A 379 -25.21 -2.97 -7.04
N LEU A 380 -24.03 -3.58 -7.21
CA LEU A 380 -23.71 -4.93 -6.75
C LEU A 380 -22.96 -4.90 -5.40
N THR A 381 -23.24 -5.88 -4.54
CA THR A 381 -22.49 -6.10 -3.30
C THR A 381 -21.15 -6.77 -3.64
N PHE A 382 -20.09 -6.38 -2.94
CA PHE A 382 -18.77 -7.00 -3.04
C PHE A 382 -18.15 -7.11 -1.63
N ASP A 383 -17.24 -8.08 -1.47
CA ASP A 383 -16.43 -8.24 -0.27
C ASP A 383 -15.03 -7.68 -0.52
N ILE A 384 -14.39 -7.14 0.52
CA ILE A 384 -12.99 -6.72 0.46
C ILE A 384 -12.11 -7.95 0.78
N LYS A 385 -11.50 -8.55 -0.24
CA LYS A 385 -10.50 -9.62 -0.12
C LYS A 385 -9.11 -8.97 -0.16
N GLY A 386 -8.82 -8.12 0.83
CA GLY A 386 -7.72 -7.14 0.74
C GLY A 386 -6.46 -7.47 1.54
N VAL A 387 -5.42 -6.65 1.32
CA VAL A 387 -4.15 -6.63 2.07
C VAL A 387 -3.61 -5.19 2.27
N ASN A 388 -3.00 -4.93 3.43
CA ASN A 388 -2.24 -3.71 3.71
C ASN A 388 -0.87 -3.81 3.04
N ARG A 389 -0.44 -2.75 2.32
CA ARG A 389 0.85 -2.72 1.62
C ARG A 389 1.56 -1.39 1.86
N GLY A 390 2.65 -1.42 2.62
CA GLY A 390 3.69 -0.39 2.57
C GLY A 390 4.70 -0.62 1.45
N GLU A 391 5.59 0.35 1.25
CA GLU A 391 6.68 0.28 0.26
C GLU A 391 7.97 -0.19 0.92
N GLN A 392 8.21 -1.50 0.83
CA GLN A 392 9.43 -2.13 1.32
C GLN A 392 9.79 -3.39 0.52
N HIS A 393 11.04 -3.47 0.08
CA HIS A 393 11.68 -4.65 -0.48
C HIS A 393 13.08 -4.83 0.10
N GLY A 394 13.48 -6.08 0.36
CA GLY A 394 14.73 -6.42 1.05
C GLY A 394 16.00 -5.92 0.35
N ASP A 395 15.96 -5.77 -0.97
CA ASP A 395 17.09 -5.30 -1.78
C ASP A 395 16.99 -3.83 -2.25
N TYR A 396 15.81 -3.22 -2.17
CA TYR A 396 15.57 -1.85 -2.69
C TYR A 396 15.14 -0.84 -1.61
N GLY A 397 14.87 -1.30 -0.38
CA GLY A 397 14.29 -0.46 0.65
C GLY A 397 12.92 0.02 0.19
N GLN A 398 12.70 1.33 0.22
CA GLN A 398 11.45 1.96 -0.23
C GLN A 398 11.50 2.34 -1.72
N ALA A 399 12.68 2.26 -2.36
CA ALA A 399 12.90 2.61 -3.77
C ALA A 399 12.53 1.47 -4.73
N MET A 400 11.28 0.99 -4.67
CA MET A 400 10.86 -0.21 -5.39
C MET A 400 10.68 0.05 -6.90
N PRO A 401 11.33 -0.72 -7.79
CA PRO A 401 11.11 -0.64 -9.23
C PRO A 401 9.67 -0.96 -9.63
N VAL A 402 9.18 -0.35 -10.72
CA VAL A 402 7.81 -0.55 -11.24
C VAL A 402 7.51 -2.02 -11.53
N GLU A 403 8.51 -2.80 -11.98
CA GLU A 403 8.35 -4.24 -12.23
C GLU A 403 8.08 -5.05 -10.95
N VAL A 404 8.59 -4.59 -9.79
CA VAL A 404 8.28 -5.19 -8.49
C VAL A 404 6.83 -4.89 -8.11
N ILE A 405 6.38 -3.65 -8.31
CA ILE A 405 5.00 -3.22 -8.09
C ILE A 405 4.01 -3.98 -9.01
N GLU A 406 4.35 -4.17 -10.29
CA GLU A 406 3.58 -5.02 -11.22
C GLU A 406 3.53 -6.46 -10.71
N SER A 407 4.66 -7.01 -10.23
CA SER A 407 4.73 -8.37 -9.71
C SER A 407 3.92 -8.59 -8.43
N ASP A 408 3.86 -7.60 -7.54
CA ASP A 408 3.02 -7.60 -6.33
C ASP A 408 1.56 -7.78 -6.70
N LEU A 409 1.03 -6.87 -7.52
CA LEU A 409 -0.38 -6.82 -7.91
C LEU A 409 -0.77 -8.08 -8.70
N VAL A 410 0.10 -8.57 -9.58
CA VAL A 410 -0.11 -9.83 -10.29
C VAL A 410 -0.13 -11.03 -9.33
N LEU A 411 0.74 -11.07 -8.32
CA LEU A 411 0.76 -12.13 -7.30
C LEU A 411 -0.49 -12.07 -6.39
N MET A 412 -0.96 -10.87 -6.05
CA MET A 412 -2.23 -10.67 -5.34
C MET A 412 -3.40 -11.26 -6.14
N LYS A 413 -3.56 -10.88 -7.42
CA LYS A 413 -4.62 -11.40 -8.30
C LYS A 413 -4.55 -12.92 -8.49
N GLN A 414 -3.37 -13.52 -8.53
CA GLN A 414 -3.21 -14.98 -8.61
C GLN A 414 -3.71 -15.74 -7.36
N ASN A 415 -3.74 -15.07 -6.21
CA ASN A 415 -4.17 -15.62 -4.92
C ASN A 415 -5.50 -15.03 -4.44
N ASN A 416 -6.33 -14.56 -5.39
CA ASN A 416 -7.70 -14.09 -5.17
C ASN A 416 -7.81 -12.85 -4.25
N ILE A 417 -6.72 -12.07 -4.10
CA ILE A 417 -6.74 -10.74 -3.45
C ILE A 417 -7.26 -9.73 -4.48
N ASP A 418 -8.22 -8.90 -4.09
CA ASP A 418 -8.87 -7.90 -4.96
C ASP A 418 -8.65 -6.44 -4.53
N ALA A 419 -8.12 -6.19 -3.33
CA ALA A 419 -7.98 -4.85 -2.77
C ALA A 419 -6.64 -4.60 -2.05
N VAL A 420 -6.16 -3.36 -2.12
CA VAL A 420 -4.95 -2.87 -1.42
C VAL A 420 -5.27 -1.61 -0.62
N ARG A 421 -4.74 -1.53 0.61
CA ARG A 421 -4.65 -0.28 1.39
C ARG A 421 -3.22 0.22 1.39
N THR A 422 -2.98 1.46 0.95
CA THR A 422 -1.65 2.07 0.84
C THR A 422 -1.14 2.47 2.23
N SER A 423 -0.40 1.57 2.88
CA SER A 423 -0.12 1.63 4.33
C SER A 423 1.19 2.37 4.61
N HIS A 424 1.23 3.58 5.18
CA HIS A 424 0.12 4.48 5.55
C HIS A 424 0.41 5.87 4.96
N TYR A 425 0.41 5.92 3.63
CA TYR A 425 0.82 7.04 2.80
C TYR A 425 0.47 6.76 1.33
N PRO A 426 0.38 7.79 0.47
CA PRO A 426 0.11 7.59 -0.94
C PRO A 426 1.27 6.81 -1.59
N ALA A 427 0.95 5.72 -2.28
CA ALA A 427 1.93 4.84 -2.92
C ALA A 427 2.61 5.50 -4.14
N HIS A 428 3.58 4.80 -4.72
CA HIS A 428 4.20 5.15 -6.00
C HIS A 428 3.13 5.29 -7.10
N PRO A 429 3.14 6.33 -7.94
CA PRO A 429 2.10 6.59 -8.95
C PRO A 429 1.78 5.37 -9.85
N ALA A 430 2.81 4.59 -10.20
CA ALA A 430 2.64 3.35 -10.96
C ALA A 430 1.66 2.33 -10.35
N LEU A 431 1.50 2.28 -9.01
CA LEU A 431 0.56 1.36 -8.35
C LEU A 431 -0.87 1.60 -8.82
N TYR A 432 -1.29 2.86 -8.96
CA TYR A 432 -2.67 3.21 -9.30
C TYR A 432 -2.97 2.94 -10.78
N HIS A 433 -2.05 3.29 -11.68
CA HIS A 433 -2.15 2.90 -13.10
C HIS A 433 -2.24 1.38 -13.27
N LEU A 434 -1.40 0.63 -12.54
CA LEU A 434 -1.42 -0.84 -12.57
C LEU A 434 -2.69 -1.42 -11.91
N ALA A 435 -3.22 -0.79 -10.85
CA ALA A 435 -4.47 -1.20 -10.20
C ALA A 435 -5.70 -0.95 -11.10
N ASP A 436 -5.73 0.16 -11.83
CA ASP A 436 -6.73 0.45 -12.86
C ASP A 436 -6.71 -0.64 -13.96
N GLU A 437 -5.53 -0.98 -14.49
CA GLU A 437 -5.37 -1.95 -15.59
C GLU A 437 -5.54 -3.43 -15.18
N LEU A 438 -5.09 -3.81 -13.99
CA LEU A 438 -5.16 -5.19 -13.48
C LEU A 438 -6.47 -5.50 -12.74
N GLY A 439 -7.27 -4.48 -12.43
CA GLY A 439 -8.49 -4.60 -11.64
C GLY A 439 -8.20 -4.89 -10.18
N VAL A 440 -7.66 -3.91 -9.45
CA VAL A 440 -7.46 -3.96 -7.99
C VAL A 440 -8.13 -2.74 -7.38
N TYR A 441 -8.91 -2.91 -6.32
CA TYR A 441 -9.50 -1.81 -5.57
C TYR A 441 -8.47 -1.17 -4.64
N VAL A 442 -8.39 0.15 -4.59
CA VAL A 442 -7.43 0.88 -3.76
C VAL A 442 -8.17 1.69 -2.70
N MET A 443 -7.77 1.48 -1.44
CA MET A 443 -7.98 2.44 -0.36
C MET A 443 -6.71 3.27 -0.26
N ASP A 444 -6.81 4.54 -0.68
CA ASP A 444 -5.66 5.43 -0.68
C ASP A 444 -5.61 6.25 0.61
N GLU A 445 -4.44 6.40 1.22
CA GLU A 445 -4.28 6.90 2.58
C GLU A 445 -3.27 8.04 2.68
N ALA A 446 -3.71 9.17 3.26
CA ALA A 446 -2.85 10.32 3.46
C ALA A 446 -1.69 9.98 4.41
N ASN A 447 -0.49 10.51 4.13
CA ASN A 447 0.74 10.26 4.88
C ASN A 447 0.70 10.95 6.26
N LEU A 448 -0.04 10.37 7.20
CA LEU A 448 -0.32 10.95 8.50
C LEU A 448 -0.40 9.85 9.57
N GLU A 449 0.68 9.68 10.35
CA GLU A 449 0.70 8.83 11.55
C GLU A 449 1.56 9.44 12.67
N THR A 450 1.03 9.43 13.90
CA THR A 450 1.69 10.03 15.08
C THR A 450 1.63 9.10 16.29
N HIS A 451 2.08 7.86 16.11
CA HIS A 451 1.60 6.70 16.86
C HIS A 451 1.52 6.86 18.39
N ASP A 452 2.65 6.96 19.11
CA ASP A 452 2.67 7.15 20.58
C ASP A 452 2.15 8.54 21.05
N MET A 453 1.83 9.44 20.13
CA MET A 453 1.48 10.84 20.41
C MET A 453 -0.02 11.16 20.27
N ARG A 454 -0.84 10.19 19.85
CA ARG A 454 -2.31 10.36 19.70
C ARG A 454 -2.97 10.99 20.95
N PRO A 455 -3.82 12.03 20.81
CA PRO A 455 -4.07 12.83 19.61
C PRO A 455 -3.02 13.93 19.43
N PHE A 456 -2.23 13.83 18.35
CA PHE A 456 -1.30 14.86 17.90
C PHE A 456 -1.38 14.91 16.36
N PRO A 457 -1.27 16.08 15.71
CA PRO A 457 -1.25 17.43 16.28
C PRO A 457 -2.62 17.88 16.86
N GLY A 458 -3.69 17.13 16.61
CA GLY A 458 -5.03 17.39 17.14
C GLY A 458 -5.59 18.74 16.67
N ASN A 459 -5.64 19.72 17.58
CA ASN A 459 -6.13 21.08 17.29
C ASN A 459 -4.99 22.13 17.31
N ASN A 460 -3.74 21.72 17.14
CA ASN A 460 -2.61 22.65 17.13
C ASN A 460 -2.52 23.39 15.78
N ALA A 461 -2.95 24.66 15.77
CA ALA A 461 -3.00 25.50 14.57
C ALA A 461 -1.65 25.63 13.82
N ALA A 462 -0.51 25.42 14.48
CA ALA A 462 0.79 25.45 13.82
C ALA A 462 1.01 24.29 12.83
N TRP A 463 0.21 23.23 12.91
CA TRP A 463 0.26 22.05 12.05
C TRP A 463 -0.96 21.92 11.13
N TYR A 464 -1.88 22.89 11.16
CA TYR A 464 -3.12 22.79 10.38
C TYR A 464 -2.80 22.68 8.89
N ASP A 465 -1.97 23.60 8.38
CA ASP A 465 -1.70 23.71 6.95
C ASP A 465 -0.95 22.47 6.42
N THR A 466 0.11 21.99 7.08
CA THR A 466 0.83 20.76 6.67
C THR A 466 0.00 19.47 6.79
N VAL A 467 -0.95 19.38 7.73
CA VAL A 467 -1.86 18.21 7.79
C VAL A 467 -2.92 18.29 6.69
N PHE A 468 -3.43 19.48 6.39
CA PHE A 468 -4.41 19.66 5.32
C PHE A 468 -3.77 19.47 3.93
N ASP A 469 -2.52 19.91 3.77
CA ASP A 469 -1.69 19.71 2.58
C ASP A 469 -1.58 18.23 2.19
N ARG A 470 -1.38 17.34 3.16
CA ARG A 470 -1.31 15.88 2.94
C ARG A 470 -2.64 15.28 2.45
N PHE A 471 -3.79 15.92 2.72
CA PHE A 471 -5.07 15.55 2.10
C PHE A 471 -5.18 16.07 0.67
N THR A 472 -4.83 17.35 0.45
CA THR A 472 -4.93 17.99 -0.87
C THR A 472 -3.93 17.43 -1.87
N THR A 473 -2.75 17.01 -1.42
CA THR A 473 -1.69 16.43 -2.25
C THR A 473 -2.04 15.03 -2.75
N MET A 474 -2.51 14.14 -1.85
CA MET A 474 -3.04 12.82 -2.22
C MET A 474 -4.20 12.96 -3.23
N TYR A 475 -5.24 13.74 -2.87
CA TYR A 475 -6.38 13.94 -3.75
C TYR A 475 -5.99 14.59 -5.09
N GLY A 476 -5.15 15.63 -5.05
CA GLY A 476 -4.72 16.39 -6.23
C GLY A 476 -4.11 15.47 -7.27
N ARG A 477 -3.20 14.59 -6.84
CA ARG A 477 -2.53 13.58 -7.67
C ARG A 477 -3.47 12.49 -8.16
N ASP A 478 -4.26 11.90 -7.27
CA ASP A 478 -4.87 10.58 -7.49
C ASP A 478 -6.38 10.60 -7.83
N LYS A 479 -7.02 11.78 -7.83
CA LYS A 479 -8.48 11.96 -8.03
C LYS A 479 -9.10 11.33 -9.30
N ASN A 480 -8.30 11.04 -10.32
CA ASN A 480 -8.80 10.45 -11.57
C ASN A 480 -8.61 8.93 -11.65
N HIS A 481 -7.93 8.28 -10.69
CA HIS A 481 -7.76 6.84 -10.71
C HIS A 481 -9.09 6.12 -10.44
N THR A 482 -9.41 5.17 -11.31
CA THR A 482 -10.69 4.44 -11.28
C THR A 482 -10.73 3.47 -10.10
N SER A 483 -9.59 2.83 -9.83
CA SER A 483 -9.34 1.86 -8.77
C SER A 483 -9.47 2.42 -7.35
N VAL A 484 -9.24 3.72 -7.15
CA VAL A 484 -9.36 4.36 -5.83
C VAL A 484 -10.83 4.46 -5.44
N LEU A 485 -11.29 3.55 -4.58
CA LEU A 485 -12.69 3.52 -4.12
C LEU A 485 -12.87 4.28 -2.79
N TRP A 486 -11.79 4.43 -2.02
CA TRP A 486 -11.83 5.03 -0.69
C TRP A 486 -10.70 6.03 -0.47
N TRP A 487 -11.03 7.17 0.17
CA TRP A 487 -10.06 8.11 0.73
C TRP A 487 -9.91 7.86 2.23
N SER A 488 -8.70 7.55 2.68
CA SER A 488 -8.37 7.37 4.08
C SER A 488 -7.61 8.57 4.63
N MET A 489 -8.07 9.13 5.74
CA MET A 489 -7.50 10.35 6.34
C MET A 489 -6.18 10.13 7.11
N GLY A 490 -5.49 9.03 6.86
CA GLY A 490 -4.29 8.61 7.59
C GLY A 490 -4.56 7.60 8.70
N ASN A 491 -3.47 7.15 9.31
CA ASN A 491 -3.44 6.07 10.27
C ASN A 491 -3.16 6.62 11.67
N GLU A 492 -3.76 6.06 12.71
CA GLU A 492 -3.10 6.04 14.03
C GLU A 492 -2.61 7.43 14.57
N VAL A 493 -3.33 8.49 14.20
CA VAL A 493 -3.01 9.93 14.45
C VAL A 493 -3.94 10.61 15.47
N GLY A 494 -5.13 10.04 15.71
CA GLY A 494 -6.18 10.61 16.54
C GLY A 494 -7.12 11.54 15.76
N SER A 495 -7.98 12.28 16.45
CA SER A 495 -8.97 13.19 15.84
C SER A 495 -8.69 14.64 16.22
N GLY A 496 -9.16 15.58 15.41
CA GLY A 496 -8.93 17.02 15.57
C GLY A 496 -9.72 17.85 14.56
N THR A 497 -9.69 19.18 14.72
CA THR A 497 -10.43 20.11 13.84
C THR A 497 -9.99 20.01 12.39
N VAL A 498 -8.69 19.85 12.10
CA VAL A 498 -8.19 19.66 10.72
C VAL A 498 -8.74 18.40 10.05
N PHE A 499 -8.99 17.32 10.82
CA PHE A 499 -9.66 16.11 10.31
C PHE A 499 -11.17 16.32 10.10
N GLN A 500 -11.81 17.18 10.90
CA GLN A 500 -13.23 17.53 10.70
C GLN A 500 -13.40 18.39 9.44
N ASP A 501 -12.49 19.34 9.23
CA ASP A 501 -12.48 20.23 8.07
C ASP A 501 -12.07 19.46 6.80
N GLY A 502 -11.06 18.59 6.87
CA GLY A 502 -10.68 17.67 5.78
C GLY A 502 -11.81 16.69 5.40
N ALA A 503 -12.52 16.12 6.38
CA ALA A 503 -13.67 15.25 6.13
C ALA A 503 -14.85 15.99 5.48
N ALA A 504 -15.03 17.27 5.80
CA ALA A 504 -16.02 18.13 5.13
C ALA A 504 -15.57 18.49 3.71
N TRP A 505 -14.27 18.75 3.52
CA TRP A 505 -13.67 19.10 2.23
C TRP A 505 -13.72 17.94 1.22
N PHE A 506 -13.33 16.71 1.62
CA PHE A 506 -13.49 15.52 0.77
C PHE A 506 -14.94 15.36 0.29
N LYS A 507 -15.92 15.56 1.18
CA LYS A 507 -17.36 15.53 0.86
C LYS A 507 -17.87 16.69 0.00
N GLU A 508 -17.05 17.71 -0.23
CA GLU A 508 -17.34 18.82 -1.15
C GLU A 508 -16.71 18.59 -2.53
N VAL A 509 -15.46 18.12 -2.58
CA VAL A 509 -14.73 17.91 -3.85
C VAL A 509 -15.07 16.58 -4.54
N ASP A 510 -15.18 15.50 -3.75
CA ASP A 510 -15.41 14.14 -4.22
C ASP A 510 -16.42 13.42 -3.30
N PRO A 511 -17.73 13.69 -3.51
CA PRO A 511 -18.81 13.01 -2.81
C PRO A 511 -19.06 11.58 -3.31
N GLU A 512 -18.37 11.14 -4.37
CA GLU A 512 -18.56 9.82 -5.02
C GLU A 512 -17.71 8.74 -4.36
N ARG A 513 -16.49 9.07 -3.90
CA ARG A 513 -15.64 8.12 -3.16
C ARG A 513 -15.95 8.08 -1.66
N LEU A 514 -15.82 6.90 -1.06
CA LEU A 514 -16.20 6.69 0.33
C LEU A 514 -15.06 7.04 1.30
N MET A 515 -15.36 7.83 2.35
CA MET A 515 -14.34 8.21 3.32
C MET A 515 -14.10 7.12 4.37
N HIS A 516 -12.83 6.77 4.58
CA HIS A 516 -12.36 5.95 5.68
C HIS A 516 -11.59 6.79 6.72
N PHE A 517 -11.86 6.55 8.00
CA PHE A 517 -11.00 7.04 9.08
C PHE A 517 -11.23 6.23 10.36
N GLN A 518 -10.33 5.28 10.63
CA GLN A 518 -10.45 4.35 11.75
C GLN A 518 -10.51 5.07 13.13
N GLN A 519 -9.86 6.24 13.25
CA GLN A 519 -9.78 7.00 14.50
C GLN A 519 -11.11 7.65 14.91
N ASP A 520 -11.93 8.06 13.94
CA ASP A 520 -13.19 8.77 14.20
C ASP A 520 -14.29 8.37 13.21
N ARG A 521 -14.98 7.28 13.54
CA ARG A 521 -16.14 6.75 12.79
C ARG A 521 -17.32 7.72 12.62
N ALA A 522 -17.29 8.90 13.25
CA ALA A 522 -18.30 9.94 13.02
C ALA A 522 -18.03 10.77 11.75
N LEU A 523 -16.78 10.78 11.28
CA LEU A 523 -16.34 11.49 10.07
C LEU A 523 -16.41 10.58 8.84
N ALA A 524 -15.84 9.37 8.98
CA ALA A 524 -15.86 8.31 7.98
C ALA A 524 -17.28 7.93 7.55
N ASP A 525 -17.44 7.35 6.36
CA ASP A 525 -18.70 6.80 5.88
C ASP A 525 -18.83 5.30 6.22
N ILE A 526 -17.70 4.60 6.31
CA ILE A 526 -17.58 3.19 6.69
C ILE A 526 -17.08 3.06 8.14
N ASP A 527 -17.60 2.10 8.92
CA ASP A 527 -17.09 1.78 10.25
C ASP A 527 -15.87 0.83 10.12
N GLY A 528 -14.66 1.39 9.91
CA GLY A 528 -13.40 0.63 9.92
C GLY A 528 -12.97 0.18 11.32
N THR A 529 -12.38 -1.01 11.46
CA THR A 529 -11.92 -1.57 12.75
C THR A 529 -10.58 -2.31 12.62
N PHE A 530 -9.75 -2.22 13.67
CA PHE A 530 -8.48 -2.97 13.77
C PHE A 530 -8.62 -4.21 14.67
N TYR A 531 -8.04 -5.32 14.20
CA TYR A 531 -7.83 -6.58 14.94
C TYR A 531 -8.99 -7.03 15.85
N PRO A 532 -10.26 -7.03 15.39
CA PRO A 532 -11.38 -7.46 16.22
C PRO A 532 -11.30 -8.96 16.49
N GLU A 533 -11.43 -9.40 17.74
CA GLU A 533 -11.57 -10.83 18.03
C GLU A 533 -12.82 -11.42 17.32
N LEU A 534 -12.76 -12.69 16.89
CA LEU A 534 -13.90 -13.41 16.28
C LEU A 534 -15.21 -13.27 17.08
N ASP A 535 -15.13 -13.23 18.42
CA ASP A 535 -16.30 -13.08 19.29
C ASP A 535 -16.93 -11.67 19.23
N ALA A 536 -16.18 -10.66 18.80
CA ALA A 536 -16.64 -9.31 18.53
C ALA A 536 -17.30 -9.21 17.14
N VAL A 537 -16.74 -9.88 16.13
CA VAL A 537 -17.34 -10.00 14.79
C VAL A 537 -18.67 -10.77 14.84
N GLN A 538 -18.73 -11.91 15.55
CA GLN A 538 -20.01 -12.61 15.79
C GLN A 538 -21.03 -11.73 16.51
N ARG A 539 -20.60 -10.94 17.51
CA ARG A 539 -21.49 -9.97 18.18
C ARG A 539 -21.93 -8.83 17.25
N LEU A 540 -21.15 -8.47 16.23
CA LEU A 540 -21.58 -7.50 15.21
C LEU A 540 -22.67 -8.14 14.34
N ALA A 541 -22.42 -9.31 13.75
CA ALA A 541 -23.41 -10.09 13.00
C ALA A 541 -24.74 -10.25 13.77
N ASP A 542 -24.68 -10.73 15.02
CA ASP A 542 -25.85 -10.93 15.91
C ASP A 542 -26.65 -9.64 16.20
N ARG A 543 -26.02 -8.46 16.12
CA ARG A 543 -26.67 -7.16 16.37
C ARG A 543 -27.38 -6.61 15.13
N GLY A 544 -26.94 -7.00 13.94
CA GLY A 544 -27.41 -6.46 12.65
C GLY A 544 -26.87 -5.06 12.34
N ASN A 545 -27.07 -4.63 11.09
CA ASN A 545 -26.51 -3.40 10.53
C ASN A 545 -26.90 -2.15 11.36
N GLY A 546 -25.90 -1.33 11.69
CA GLY A 546 -26.04 -0.06 12.40
C GLY A 546 -26.45 1.15 11.54
N GLY A 547 -26.59 0.96 10.22
CA GLY A 547 -26.79 2.00 9.21
C GLY A 547 -25.51 2.41 8.48
N LYS A 548 -24.46 1.56 8.53
CA LYS A 548 -23.16 1.77 7.87
C LYS A 548 -22.53 0.43 7.47
N PRO A 549 -21.76 0.38 6.37
CA PRO A 549 -20.90 -0.76 6.07
C PRO A 549 -19.84 -0.91 7.16
N TRP A 550 -19.35 -2.13 7.35
CA TRP A 550 -18.26 -2.45 8.28
C TRP A 550 -17.20 -3.28 7.58
N MET A 551 -15.94 -2.94 7.86
CA MET A 551 -14.77 -3.65 7.35
C MET A 551 -13.66 -3.69 8.39
N MET A 552 -12.75 -4.64 8.25
CA MET A 552 -11.50 -4.64 9.00
C MET A 552 -10.42 -3.90 8.22
N SER A 553 -10.07 -2.69 8.66
CA SER A 553 -8.98 -1.91 8.08
C SER A 553 -7.63 -2.61 8.27
N GLU A 554 -7.49 -3.38 9.36
CA GLU A 554 -6.39 -4.31 9.62
C GLU A 554 -6.92 -5.55 10.36
N TYR A 555 -6.60 -6.75 9.87
CA TYR A 555 -6.83 -8.02 10.56
C TYR A 555 -5.79 -9.09 10.17
N SER A 556 -5.88 -10.28 10.78
CA SER A 556 -5.08 -11.46 10.41
C SER A 556 -3.56 -11.18 10.36
N HIS A 557 -3.02 -10.52 11.39
CA HIS A 557 -1.60 -10.15 11.53
C HIS A 557 -0.65 -11.32 11.19
N ALA A 558 0.12 -11.22 10.10
CA ALA A 558 0.75 -12.36 9.44
C ALA A 558 2.10 -12.79 10.04
N MET A 559 2.68 -11.97 10.93
CA MET A 559 3.93 -12.19 11.68
C MET A 559 4.50 -13.62 11.69
N GLY A 560 5.44 -13.88 10.77
CA GLY A 560 6.22 -15.11 10.67
C GLY A 560 5.44 -16.40 10.35
N ASN A 561 4.70 -16.95 11.31
CA ASN A 561 3.90 -18.18 11.09
C ASN A 561 2.56 -18.02 11.79
N SER A 562 1.66 -17.31 11.11
CA SER A 562 0.40 -16.81 11.63
C SER A 562 -0.78 -17.16 10.71
N ASN A 563 -1.74 -16.24 10.52
CA ASN A 563 -2.96 -16.34 9.69
C ASN A 563 -3.88 -17.53 10.02
N GLY A 564 -3.66 -18.21 11.15
CA GLY A 564 -4.60 -19.20 11.66
C GLY A 564 -5.96 -18.56 11.95
N ASN A 565 -7.03 -19.34 11.81
CA ASN A 565 -8.45 -18.94 11.93
C ASN A 565 -8.96 -17.89 10.92
N LEU A 566 -8.27 -17.69 9.79
CA LEU A 566 -8.76 -16.86 8.69
C LEU A 566 -10.14 -17.31 8.18
N LEU A 567 -10.34 -18.62 7.97
CA LEU A 567 -11.62 -19.20 7.54
C LEU A 567 -12.77 -18.83 8.50
N GLU A 568 -12.56 -18.91 9.81
CA GLU A 568 -13.59 -18.59 10.80
C GLU A 568 -14.00 -17.10 10.81
N TYR A 569 -13.18 -16.16 10.33
CA TYR A 569 -13.64 -14.78 10.09
C TYR A 569 -14.64 -14.75 8.94
N TRP A 570 -14.32 -15.38 7.82
CA TRP A 570 -15.17 -15.40 6.63
C TRP A 570 -16.47 -16.18 6.87
N GLU A 571 -16.44 -17.33 7.56
CA GLU A 571 -17.65 -18.05 7.98
C GLU A 571 -18.62 -17.19 8.84
N ILE A 572 -18.13 -16.13 9.52
CA ILE A 572 -18.97 -15.18 10.25
C ILE A 572 -19.43 -14.02 9.35
N MET A 573 -18.54 -13.48 8.52
CA MET A 573 -18.87 -12.35 7.62
C MET A 573 -19.94 -12.73 6.59
N ASP A 574 -19.84 -13.94 6.02
CA ASP A 574 -20.84 -14.59 5.16
C ASP A 574 -22.27 -14.60 5.73
N THR A 575 -22.45 -14.41 7.05
CA THR A 575 -23.77 -14.40 7.68
C THR A 575 -24.49 -13.06 7.56
N ALA A 576 -23.83 -11.98 7.13
CA ALA A 576 -24.44 -10.66 6.99
C ALA A 576 -23.71 -9.73 5.98
N GLU A 577 -24.40 -9.39 4.89
CA GLU A 577 -23.93 -8.58 3.73
C GLU A 577 -23.29 -7.20 4.03
N TRP A 578 -23.35 -6.70 5.26
CA TRP A 578 -22.75 -5.43 5.69
C TRP A 578 -21.38 -5.61 6.39
N LEU A 579 -20.91 -6.86 6.56
CA LEU A 579 -19.60 -7.22 7.08
C LEU A 579 -18.68 -7.56 5.90
N GLN A 580 -18.21 -6.55 5.17
CA GLN A 580 -17.68 -6.71 3.81
C GLN A 580 -16.16 -6.94 3.78
N GLY A 581 -15.66 -7.90 4.57
CA GLY A 581 -14.25 -8.31 4.55
C GLY A 581 -13.28 -7.33 5.23
N GLY A 582 -12.08 -7.22 4.68
CA GLY A 582 -11.03 -6.35 5.19
C GLY A 582 -9.64 -6.61 4.63
N PHE A 583 -8.64 -5.91 5.17
CA PHE A 583 -7.25 -5.92 4.71
C PHE A 583 -6.33 -6.67 5.69
N ILE A 584 -5.68 -7.73 5.22
CA ILE A 584 -4.69 -8.49 5.99
C ILE A 584 -3.50 -7.58 6.34
N TRP A 585 -2.98 -7.64 7.57
CA TRP A 585 -1.71 -7.00 7.95
C TRP A 585 -0.57 -8.03 7.89
N GLU A 586 0.43 -7.91 7.02
CA GLU A 586 0.55 -7.01 5.86
C GLU A 586 1.10 -7.77 4.64
N TRP A 587 1.44 -7.07 3.56
CA TRP A 587 1.97 -7.67 2.34
C TRP A 587 3.35 -8.31 2.55
N SER A 588 4.39 -7.52 2.82
CA SER A 588 5.79 -7.95 2.82
C SER A 588 6.43 -7.84 4.20
N ASP A 589 7.24 -8.85 4.56
CA ASP A 589 8.18 -8.73 5.68
C ASP A 589 9.11 -7.53 5.44
N GLN A 590 9.16 -6.60 6.37
CA GLN A 590 10.01 -5.42 6.29
C GLN A 590 11.40 -5.69 6.86
N ALA A 591 12.35 -5.93 5.96
CA ALA A 591 13.75 -6.23 6.27
C ALA A 591 14.70 -5.57 5.27
N VAL A 592 16.01 -5.63 5.55
CA VAL A 592 17.07 -5.28 4.58
C VAL A 592 17.99 -6.50 4.40
N ARG A 593 18.35 -6.83 3.16
CA ARG A 593 19.33 -7.88 2.87
C ARG A 593 20.72 -7.36 3.21
N VAL A 594 21.49 -8.13 3.99
CA VAL A 594 22.88 -7.78 4.36
C VAL A 594 23.82 -8.98 4.23
N PRO A 595 25.14 -8.78 4.09
CA PRO A 595 26.13 -9.85 4.12
C PRO A 595 26.17 -10.58 5.47
N LYS A 596 26.33 -11.91 5.46
CA LYS A 596 26.54 -12.71 6.69
C LYS A 596 27.87 -12.35 7.37
N ASP A 597 28.92 -12.21 6.58
CA ASP A 597 30.26 -11.86 7.05
C ASP A 597 30.40 -10.33 7.14
N GLY A 598 29.88 -9.76 8.22
CA GLY A 598 29.99 -8.32 8.55
C GLY A 598 28.65 -7.65 8.90
N GLY A 599 27.52 -8.24 8.50
CA GLY A 599 26.20 -7.64 8.68
C GLY A 599 26.08 -6.30 7.94
N PHE A 600 25.30 -5.38 8.48
CA PHE A 600 25.13 -4.04 7.91
C PHE A 600 26.46 -3.26 7.71
N LYS A 601 27.51 -3.55 8.49
CA LYS A 601 28.83 -2.91 8.36
C LYS A 601 29.62 -3.34 7.12
N ALA A 602 29.08 -4.28 6.34
CA ALA A 602 29.64 -4.74 5.07
C ALA A 602 28.76 -4.38 3.86
N LEU A 603 27.80 -3.46 4.03
CA LEU A 603 27.09 -2.82 2.92
C LEU A 603 28.02 -1.88 2.13
N PRO A 604 27.76 -1.64 0.83
CA PRO A 604 26.76 -2.32 -0.01
C PRO A 604 27.12 -3.80 -0.25
N ILE A 605 26.11 -4.62 -0.56
CA ILE A 605 26.35 -6.00 -1.01
C ILE A 605 27.06 -5.94 -2.38
N PRO A 606 28.23 -6.59 -2.56
CA PRO A 606 28.88 -6.65 -3.87
C PRO A 606 28.00 -7.31 -4.95
N GLU A 607 28.04 -6.78 -6.17
CA GLU A 607 27.28 -7.34 -7.30
C GLU A 607 27.61 -8.83 -7.50
N GLY A 608 26.56 -9.65 -7.61
CA GLY A 608 26.69 -11.10 -7.80
C GLY A 608 27.06 -11.89 -6.55
N THR A 609 27.05 -11.30 -5.35
CA THR A 609 27.14 -12.05 -4.09
C THR A 609 26.02 -13.11 -4.01
N PRO A 610 26.33 -14.40 -3.79
CA PRO A 610 25.32 -15.44 -3.70
C PRO A 610 24.40 -15.24 -2.48
N GLU A 611 23.10 -15.53 -2.63
CA GLU A 611 22.12 -15.54 -1.52
C GLU A 611 22.62 -16.33 -0.29
N SER A 612 23.38 -17.41 -0.51
CA SER A 612 23.97 -18.23 0.55
C SER A 612 24.97 -17.47 1.44
N GLU A 613 25.43 -16.30 1.03
CA GLU A 613 26.36 -15.41 1.74
C GLU A 613 25.64 -14.17 2.32
N THR A 614 24.34 -14.02 2.09
CA THR A 614 23.49 -12.92 2.61
C THR A 614 22.34 -13.42 3.50
N TYR A 615 21.72 -12.54 4.28
CA TYR A 615 20.48 -12.83 4.99
C TYR A 615 19.60 -11.57 5.08
N PHE A 616 18.29 -11.76 5.24
CA PHE A 616 17.39 -10.68 5.62
C PHE A 616 17.57 -10.39 7.10
N SER A 617 17.95 -9.14 7.37
CA SER A 617 18.21 -8.63 8.70
C SER A 617 17.01 -7.84 9.21
N TYR A 618 16.84 -7.83 10.53
CA TYR A 618 15.81 -7.05 11.21
C TYR A 618 16.44 -6.27 12.36
N ALA A 619 15.63 -5.52 13.09
CA ALA A 619 16.15 -4.59 14.07
C ALA A 619 16.90 -5.31 15.21
N GLY A 620 18.10 -4.82 15.52
CA GLY A 620 19.08 -5.49 16.37
C GLY A 620 20.27 -6.10 15.60
N ASP A 621 20.14 -6.33 14.29
CA ASP A 621 21.29 -6.63 13.42
C ASP A 621 22.03 -5.34 12.99
N TRP A 622 21.31 -4.22 12.88
CA TRP A 622 21.81 -2.92 12.41
C TRP A 622 22.55 -2.09 13.47
N GLY A 623 23.16 -2.73 14.47
CA GLY A 623 23.93 -2.04 15.52
C GLY A 623 23.21 -1.94 16.85
N THR A 624 23.51 -0.91 17.64
CA THR A 624 23.10 -0.82 19.06
C THR A 624 22.01 0.22 19.34
N TYR A 625 21.43 0.83 18.31
CA TYR A 625 20.32 1.77 18.50
C TYR A 625 19.07 1.08 19.09
N ALA A 626 18.22 1.86 19.78
CA ALA A 626 16.97 1.36 20.33
C ALA A 626 16.03 0.93 19.22
N ASN A 627 15.43 -0.25 19.35
CA ASN A 627 14.58 -0.84 18.32
C ASN A 627 13.48 -1.73 18.92
N ASP A 628 12.50 -2.09 18.10
CA ASP A 628 11.41 -3.02 18.45
C ASP A 628 11.60 -4.44 17.84
N GLY A 629 12.83 -4.77 17.43
CA GLY A 629 13.26 -6.12 17.10
C GLY A 629 12.71 -6.66 15.78
N PHE A 630 12.11 -7.84 15.84
CA PHE A 630 11.54 -8.55 14.69
C PHE A 630 10.06 -8.20 14.44
N PHE A 631 9.54 -7.13 15.05
CA PHE A 631 8.15 -6.70 14.84
C PHE A 631 7.90 -6.17 13.42
N SER A 632 8.96 -5.84 12.67
CA SER A 632 8.88 -5.48 11.25
C SER A 632 8.62 -6.68 10.31
N LEU A 633 8.50 -7.92 10.80
CA LEU A 633 8.41 -9.13 9.97
C LEU A 633 6.98 -9.68 9.96
N ASP A 634 6.06 -8.87 9.40
CA ASP A 634 4.62 -9.03 9.45
C ASP A 634 3.97 -9.41 8.10
N GLY A 635 4.75 -9.85 7.11
CA GLY A 635 4.27 -10.10 5.75
C GLY A 635 3.58 -11.45 5.54
N ILE A 636 2.76 -11.51 4.48
CA ILE A 636 2.36 -12.76 3.80
C ILE A 636 3.34 -13.15 2.67
N VAL A 637 4.32 -12.30 2.36
CA VAL A 637 5.49 -12.59 1.52
C VAL A 637 6.80 -12.24 2.26
N ASN A 638 7.88 -12.95 1.93
CA ASN A 638 9.25 -12.67 2.41
C ASN A 638 9.72 -11.28 1.89
N PRO A 639 10.85 -10.75 2.38
CA PRO A 639 11.37 -9.46 1.90
C PRO A 639 11.81 -9.44 0.43
N ASP A 640 11.99 -10.59 -0.23
CA ASP A 640 12.15 -10.72 -1.70
C ASP A 640 10.83 -11.05 -2.43
N HIS A 641 9.72 -10.78 -1.75
CA HIS A 641 8.34 -11.04 -2.17
C HIS A 641 8.02 -12.50 -2.51
N THR A 642 8.87 -13.46 -2.09
CA THR A 642 8.56 -14.90 -2.15
C THR A 642 7.40 -15.23 -1.19
N PRO A 643 6.29 -15.86 -1.64
CA PRO A 643 5.14 -16.15 -0.79
C PRO A 643 5.44 -16.98 0.46
N HIS A 644 4.84 -16.61 1.59
CA HIS A 644 4.78 -17.47 2.78
C HIS A 644 3.74 -18.59 2.58
N PRO A 645 3.82 -19.71 3.35
CA PRO A 645 2.80 -20.75 3.32
C PRO A 645 1.38 -20.29 3.66
N ALA A 646 1.22 -19.14 4.32
CA ALA A 646 -0.08 -18.52 4.57
C ALA A 646 -0.81 -18.13 3.27
N MET A 647 -0.08 -17.85 2.19
CA MET A 647 -0.66 -17.49 0.88
C MET A 647 -1.56 -18.60 0.31
N ASP A 648 -1.22 -19.88 0.54
CA ASP A 648 -2.06 -21.01 0.09
C ASP A 648 -3.40 -21.09 0.87
N GLU A 649 -3.43 -20.67 2.15
CA GLU A 649 -4.66 -20.58 2.96
C GLU A 649 -5.49 -19.36 2.53
N ILE A 650 -4.85 -18.21 2.29
CA ILE A 650 -5.50 -16.98 1.79
C ILE A 650 -6.17 -17.26 0.45
N ALA A 651 -5.43 -17.83 -0.52
CA ALA A 651 -5.98 -18.19 -1.82
C ALA A 651 -7.17 -19.16 -1.73
N ALA A 652 -7.16 -20.08 -0.77
CA ALA A 652 -8.25 -21.03 -0.56
C ALA A 652 -9.49 -20.40 0.11
N VAL A 653 -9.31 -19.48 1.08
CA VAL A 653 -10.42 -18.77 1.75
C VAL A 653 -11.03 -17.70 0.83
N TYR A 654 -10.21 -17.01 0.03
CA TYR A 654 -10.66 -15.95 -0.88
C TYR A 654 -11.22 -16.49 -2.22
N ALA A 655 -11.15 -17.81 -2.46
CA ALA A 655 -11.54 -18.43 -3.73
C ALA A 655 -12.98 -18.08 -4.17
N PRO A 656 -13.20 -17.62 -5.42
CA PRO A 656 -14.51 -17.07 -5.86
C PRO A 656 -15.59 -18.14 -6.15
N VAL A 657 -15.34 -19.41 -5.84
CA VAL A 657 -16.31 -20.50 -6.00
C VAL A 657 -16.17 -21.48 -4.84
N ALA A 658 -17.23 -21.62 -4.05
CA ALA A 658 -17.27 -22.54 -2.92
C ALA A 658 -18.16 -23.76 -3.16
N VAL A 659 -17.82 -24.88 -2.50
CA VAL A 659 -18.68 -26.05 -2.39
C VAL A 659 -19.48 -25.95 -1.08
N ALA A 660 -20.72 -25.51 -1.17
CA ALA A 660 -21.59 -25.24 -0.01
C ALA A 660 -22.09 -26.54 0.64
N GLU A 661 -22.62 -27.48 -0.16
CA GLU A 661 -23.07 -28.81 0.27
C GLU A 661 -22.63 -29.92 -0.71
N GLN A 662 -22.72 -31.18 -0.25
CA GLN A 662 -22.30 -32.35 -1.03
C GLN A 662 -23.30 -33.52 -0.90
N ASP A 663 -23.68 -34.10 -2.03
CA ASP A 663 -24.51 -35.32 -2.12
C ASP A 663 -23.85 -36.30 -3.08
N LEU A 664 -22.62 -36.68 -2.73
CA LEU A 664 -21.77 -37.59 -3.50
C LEU A 664 -22.37 -39.01 -3.65
N ALA A 665 -23.44 -39.33 -2.92
CA ALA A 665 -24.19 -40.58 -3.09
C ALA A 665 -25.10 -40.55 -4.32
N ASN A 666 -25.55 -39.37 -4.74
CA ASN A 666 -26.26 -39.13 -6.00
C ASN A 666 -25.35 -38.50 -7.07
N GLY A 667 -24.05 -38.32 -6.78
CA GLY A 667 -23.06 -37.80 -7.73
C GLY A 667 -23.20 -36.31 -7.99
N ARG A 668 -23.45 -35.49 -6.96
CA ARG A 668 -23.66 -34.04 -7.11
C ARG A 668 -23.13 -33.22 -5.94
N VAL A 669 -22.84 -31.95 -6.20
CA VAL A 669 -22.40 -30.93 -5.22
C VAL A 669 -23.24 -29.67 -5.36
N GLU A 670 -23.33 -28.86 -4.32
CA GLU A 670 -23.93 -27.53 -4.38
C GLU A 670 -22.79 -26.50 -4.49
N LEU A 671 -22.71 -25.81 -5.64
CA LEU A 671 -21.73 -24.75 -5.87
C LEU A 671 -22.36 -23.40 -5.54
N ARG A 672 -21.59 -22.53 -4.88
CA ARG A 672 -21.88 -21.11 -4.68
C ARG A 672 -20.92 -20.30 -5.55
N ASN A 673 -21.46 -19.40 -6.36
CA ASN A 673 -20.67 -18.43 -7.13
C ASN A 673 -20.46 -17.17 -6.27
N GLU A 674 -19.21 -16.85 -5.95
CA GLU A 674 -18.81 -15.70 -5.13
C GLU A 674 -18.06 -14.63 -5.94
N PHE A 675 -18.08 -14.74 -7.27
CA PHE A 675 -17.81 -13.58 -8.12
C PHE A 675 -18.93 -12.54 -7.91
N MET A 676 -18.54 -11.27 -7.96
CA MET A 676 -19.40 -10.08 -7.94
C MET A 676 -20.23 -9.97 -9.23
N SER A 677 -19.62 -10.28 -10.40
CA SER A 677 -20.25 -10.05 -11.71
C SER A 677 -20.10 -11.21 -12.72
N THR A 678 -19.12 -12.10 -12.55
CA THR A 678 -18.81 -13.19 -13.50
C THR A 678 -19.76 -14.40 -13.34
N ASP A 679 -20.35 -14.91 -14.43
CA ASP A 679 -21.08 -16.21 -14.46
C ASP A 679 -20.09 -17.37 -14.54
N LEU A 680 -20.40 -18.51 -13.91
CA LEU A 680 -19.56 -19.71 -13.99
C LEU A 680 -19.43 -20.29 -15.41
N ALA A 681 -20.27 -19.87 -16.36
CA ALA A 681 -20.16 -20.22 -17.77
C ALA A 681 -18.95 -19.59 -18.48
N ASP A 682 -18.41 -18.48 -17.94
CA ASP A 682 -17.30 -17.75 -18.55
C ASP A 682 -15.92 -18.18 -18.02
N VAL A 683 -15.86 -18.91 -16.91
CA VAL A 683 -14.64 -19.49 -16.32
C VAL A 683 -14.41 -20.95 -16.73
N ASN A 684 -13.20 -21.46 -16.52
CA ASN A 684 -12.88 -22.87 -16.77
C ASN A 684 -13.01 -23.69 -15.49
N LEU A 685 -14.12 -24.43 -15.34
CA LEU A 685 -14.26 -25.44 -14.29
C LEU A 685 -13.76 -26.81 -14.79
N THR A 686 -12.86 -27.40 -14.02
CA THR A 686 -12.31 -28.75 -14.22
C THR A 686 -12.47 -29.58 -12.95
N TRP A 687 -12.45 -30.90 -13.08
CA TRP A 687 -12.51 -31.81 -11.94
C TRP A 687 -11.57 -33.01 -12.13
N GLU A 688 -11.05 -33.53 -11.02
CA GLU A 688 -10.27 -34.76 -10.97
C GLU A 688 -10.82 -35.70 -9.89
N LEU A 689 -11.14 -36.94 -10.25
CA LEU A 689 -11.34 -38.01 -9.28
C LEU A 689 -9.99 -38.68 -9.02
N ARG A 690 -9.50 -38.57 -7.78
CA ARG A 690 -8.28 -39.23 -7.32
C ARG A 690 -8.62 -40.44 -6.46
N ARG A 691 -7.87 -41.53 -6.64
CA ARG A 691 -7.84 -42.70 -5.75
C ARG A 691 -6.49 -42.74 -5.06
N ASP A 692 -6.50 -42.53 -3.75
CA ASP A 692 -5.30 -42.17 -3.01
C ASP A 692 -4.61 -40.99 -3.75
N ASP A 693 -3.28 -41.02 -3.98
CA ASP A 693 -2.56 -39.95 -4.69
C ASP A 693 -2.57 -40.07 -6.24
N VAL A 694 -3.50 -40.84 -6.83
CA VAL A 694 -3.52 -41.14 -8.28
C VAL A 694 -4.83 -40.70 -8.93
N VAL A 695 -4.79 -39.79 -9.90
CA VAL A 695 -5.93 -39.44 -10.77
C VAL A 695 -6.40 -40.70 -11.50
N VAL A 696 -7.71 -41.00 -11.41
CA VAL A 696 -8.34 -42.17 -12.02
C VAL A 696 -9.46 -41.82 -13.00
N ASP A 697 -9.96 -40.58 -12.97
CA ASP A 697 -10.93 -40.00 -13.91
C ASP A 697 -10.79 -38.47 -13.84
N ASP A 698 -11.03 -37.75 -14.93
CA ASP A 698 -10.91 -36.29 -15.01
C ASP A 698 -11.81 -35.69 -16.11
N GLY A 699 -12.09 -34.39 -16.04
CA GLY A 699 -12.83 -33.69 -17.10
C GLY A 699 -13.14 -32.22 -16.83
N THR A 700 -13.96 -31.63 -17.70
CA THR A 700 -14.55 -30.29 -17.50
C THR A 700 -15.93 -30.38 -16.87
N LEU A 701 -16.37 -29.28 -16.26
CA LEU A 701 -17.71 -29.09 -15.73
C LEU A 701 -18.30 -27.84 -16.37
N GLU A 702 -19.25 -27.98 -17.29
CA GLU A 702 -19.91 -26.81 -17.90
C GLU A 702 -21.10 -26.43 -17.00
N VAL A 703 -20.94 -25.33 -16.24
CA VAL A 703 -21.96 -24.81 -15.31
C VAL A 703 -22.37 -23.42 -15.79
N GLN A 704 -23.67 -23.13 -15.77
CA GLN A 704 -24.17 -21.76 -15.85
C GLN A 704 -24.77 -21.43 -14.49
N LEU A 705 -24.23 -20.42 -13.82
CA LEU A 705 -24.61 -20.00 -12.48
C LEU A 705 -24.17 -18.54 -12.32
N ALA A 706 -25.13 -17.63 -12.19
CA ALA A 706 -24.82 -16.21 -12.14
C ALA A 706 -24.09 -15.83 -10.84
N ALA A 707 -23.47 -14.64 -10.82
CA ALA A 707 -22.85 -14.06 -9.65
C ALA A 707 -23.80 -14.10 -8.42
N GLY A 708 -23.28 -14.50 -7.27
CA GLY A 708 -24.04 -14.66 -6.02
C GLY A 708 -25.02 -15.84 -5.97
N GLU A 709 -25.27 -16.58 -7.06
CA GLU A 709 -26.19 -17.72 -7.04
C GLU A 709 -25.58 -18.99 -6.40
N THR A 710 -26.45 -19.88 -5.94
CA THR A 710 -26.08 -21.19 -5.39
C THR A 710 -26.97 -22.28 -5.97
N ALA A 711 -26.38 -23.36 -6.51
CA ALA A 711 -27.13 -24.43 -7.17
C ALA A 711 -26.47 -25.82 -7.07
N TRP A 712 -27.31 -26.85 -7.10
CA TRP A 712 -26.87 -28.25 -7.24
C TRP A 712 -26.42 -28.55 -8.67
N VAL A 713 -25.16 -28.98 -8.81
CA VAL A 713 -24.53 -29.40 -10.06
C VAL A 713 -24.26 -30.91 -10.01
N ASP A 714 -24.77 -31.63 -11.01
CA ASP A 714 -24.48 -33.05 -11.20
C ASP A 714 -23.05 -33.23 -11.74
N LEU A 715 -22.28 -34.06 -11.07
CA LEU A 715 -20.90 -34.38 -11.41
C LEU A 715 -20.87 -35.52 -12.43
N PRO A 716 -20.10 -35.42 -13.53
CA PRO A 716 -19.99 -36.49 -14.54
C PRO A 716 -19.09 -37.66 -14.09
N VAL A 717 -19.02 -37.91 -12.78
CA VAL A 717 -18.15 -38.91 -12.12
C VAL A 717 -18.90 -40.25 -12.02
N THR A 718 -18.26 -41.35 -12.42
CA THR A 718 -18.83 -42.70 -12.25
C THR A 718 -18.17 -43.48 -11.11
N GLU A 719 -18.95 -44.24 -10.32
CA GLU A 719 -18.39 -45.09 -9.26
C GLU A 719 -17.43 -46.13 -9.88
N PRO A 720 -16.14 -46.16 -9.49
CA PRO A 720 -15.17 -47.07 -10.09
C PRO A 720 -15.54 -48.54 -9.85
N ALA A 721 -15.79 -49.29 -10.94
CA ALA A 721 -16.31 -50.65 -10.89
C ALA A 721 -15.47 -51.64 -10.04
N ASP A 722 -14.15 -51.41 -9.98
CA ASP A 722 -13.16 -52.19 -9.23
C ASP A 722 -12.52 -51.39 -8.09
N ALA A 723 -13.32 -50.69 -7.28
CA ALA A 723 -12.85 -49.98 -6.09
C ALA A 723 -12.13 -50.91 -5.09
N PRO A 724 -10.80 -50.74 -4.86
CA PRO A 724 -10.04 -51.60 -3.94
C PRO A 724 -10.49 -51.42 -2.49
N ALA A 725 -10.56 -52.52 -1.73
CA ALA A 725 -10.98 -52.47 -0.34
C ALA A 725 -9.97 -51.68 0.51
N GLY A 726 -10.37 -50.48 0.95
CA GLY A 726 -9.56 -49.59 1.77
C GLY A 726 -8.90 -48.43 1.04
N ALA A 727 -9.06 -48.32 -0.29
CA ALA A 727 -8.72 -47.10 -1.02
C ALA A 727 -9.62 -45.93 -0.59
N GLU A 728 -9.07 -44.72 -0.58
CA GLU A 728 -9.83 -43.49 -0.37
C GLU A 728 -9.94 -42.71 -1.68
N TYR A 729 -11.08 -42.07 -1.90
CA TYR A 729 -11.36 -41.32 -3.12
C TYR A 729 -11.65 -39.87 -2.78
N TRP A 730 -11.04 -38.99 -3.57
CA TRP A 730 -11.10 -37.54 -3.47
C TRP A 730 -11.61 -36.99 -4.80
N LEU A 731 -12.42 -35.94 -4.74
CA LEU A 731 -12.83 -35.18 -5.91
C LEU A 731 -12.36 -33.75 -5.70
N ASP A 732 -11.39 -33.34 -6.53
CA ASP A 732 -10.95 -31.95 -6.59
C ASP A 732 -11.75 -31.24 -7.70
N ILE A 733 -12.22 -30.02 -7.45
CA ILE A 733 -12.84 -29.14 -8.45
C ILE A 733 -11.95 -27.90 -8.53
N THR A 734 -11.46 -27.58 -9.73
CA THR A 734 -10.52 -26.46 -9.95
C THR A 734 -11.14 -25.45 -10.90
N VAL A 735 -11.19 -24.20 -10.45
CA VAL A 735 -11.52 -23.03 -11.27
C VAL A 735 -10.24 -22.45 -11.84
N ALA A 736 -10.23 -22.16 -13.14
CA ALA A 736 -9.19 -21.41 -13.80
C ALA A 736 -9.80 -20.25 -14.61
N ALA A 737 -8.98 -19.25 -14.90
CA ALA A 737 -9.39 -18.02 -15.59
C ALA A 737 -10.08 -18.28 -16.96
N PRO A 738 -10.83 -17.30 -17.49
CA PRO A 738 -11.71 -17.47 -18.65
C PRO A 738 -11.06 -18.07 -19.90
N ARG A 739 -11.90 -18.70 -20.75
CA ARG A 739 -11.48 -19.23 -22.07
C ARG A 739 -11.01 -18.13 -23.04
N ARG A 740 -11.32 -16.87 -22.75
CA ARG A 740 -10.85 -15.64 -23.41
C ARG A 740 -10.88 -14.50 -22.41
N CYS A 741 -9.88 -13.63 -22.42
CA CYS A 741 -10.09 -12.24 -22.03
C CYS A 741 -10.88 -11.55 -23.17
N PRO A 742 -12.06 -10.95 -22.92
CA PRO A 742 -12.68 -10.02 -23.86
C PRO A 742 -11.78 -8.77 -24.07
N GLY A 743 -12.01 -8.02 -25.15
CA GLY A 743 -11.30 -6.74 -25.42
C GLY A 743 -9.97 -6.88 -26.17
N ARG A 744 -8.93 -7.49 -25.57
CA ARG A 744 -7.55 -7.31 -26.07
C ARG A 744 -7.21 -8.11 -27.34
N PRO A 745 -6.70 -7.47 -28.43
CA PRO A 745 -5.93 -8.17 -29.46
C PRO A 745 -4.67 -8.82 -28.86
N PRO A 746 -4.07 -9.85 -29.49
CA PRO A 746 -2.79 -10.37 -29.04
C PRO A 746 -1.71 -9.32 -29.26
N ALA A 747 -1.33 -8.60 -28.20
CA ALA A 747 -0.25 -7.65 -28.22
C ALA A 747 1.06 -8.31 -28.68
N THR A 748 1.85 -7.61 -29.48
CA THR A 748 3.10 -8.14 -30.07
C THR A 748 4.27 -8.21 -29.09
N SER A 749 4.08 -7.79 -27.83
CA SER A 749 4.94 -8.13 -26.70
C SER A 749 4.26 -9.20 -25.83
N THR A 750 5.03 -10.19 -25.37
CA THR A 750 4.55 -11.25 -24.48
C THR A 750 4.39 -10.74 -23.04
N ARG A 751 3.37 -9.91 -22.80
CA ARG A 751 2.81 -9.66 -21.45
C ARG A 751 1.36 -10.16 -21.42
N SER A 752 1.19 -11.48 -21.47
CA SER A 752 -0.11 -12.10 -21.23
C SER A 752 -0.39 -12.16 -19.73
N CYS A 753 -1.43 -11.49 -19.26
CA CYS A 753 -2.08 -11.82 -17.99
C CYS A 753 -2.72 -13.22 -18.09
N SER A 754 -1.89 -14.25 -18.06
CA SER A 754 -2.31 -15.62 -17.76
C SER A 754 -2.37 -15.78 -16.25
N SER A 755 -3.26 -15.02 -15.60
CA SER A 755 -3.60 -15.22 -14.20
C SER A 755 -4.20 -16.60 -14.06
N THR A 756 -3.44 -17.54 -13.51
CA THR A 756 -4.00 -18.81 -13.08
C THR A 756 -4.51 -18.57 -11.68
N CYS A 757 -5.80 -18.27 -11.51
CA CYS A 757 -6.43 -18.29 -10.19
C CYS A 757 -6.14 -19.67 -9.59
N ARG A 758 -5.53 -19.72 -8.41
CA ARG A 758 -5.31 -20.99 -7.72
C ARG A 758 -6.64 -21.50 -7.17
N GLY A 759 -7.31 -22.36 -7.93
CA GLY A 759 -8.38 -23.19 -7.38
C GLY A 759 -7.85 -24.09 -6.27
N ALA A 760 -8.62 -24.24 -5.19
CA ALA A 760 -8.24 -25.05 -4.05
C ALA A 760 -8.01 -26.52 -4.47
N SER A 761 -6.77 -27.01 -4.31
CA SER A 761 -6.41 -28.42 -4.52
C SER A 761 -5.57 -28.92 -3.35
N SER A 762 -5.78 -30.18 -2.97
CA SER A 762 -5.32 -30.70 -1.68
C SER A 762 -3.86 -31.22 -1.68
N ALA A 763 -3.17 -31.04 -0.56
CA ALA A 763 -1.76 -31.42 -0.34
C ALA A 763 -1.61 -32.76 0.45
N PRO A 764 -0.46 -33.47 0.37
CA PRO A 764 -0.35 -34.92 0.58
C PRO A 764 -0.36 -35.42 2.06
N PRO A 765 -0.59 -36.73 2.30
CA PRO A 765 -1.11 -37.22 3.59
C PRO A 765 -0.14 -37.28 4.77
N CYS A 766 -0.66 -36.95 5.96
CA CYS A 766 0.04 -36.99 7.23
C CYS A 766 0.08 -38.40 7.86
N SER A 767 1.28 -38.89 8.22
CA SER A 767 1.45 -40.20 8.88
C SER A 767 1.34 -40.11 10.41
N THR A 768 0.48 -40.94 11.02
CA THR A 768 0.14 -40.90 12.45
C THR A 768 1.21 -41.49 13.38
N PRO A 769 1.70 -40.75 14.39
CA PRO A 769 2.49 -41.30 15.50
C PRO A 769 1.60 -41.70 16.68
N THR A 770 1.91 -42.82 17.34
CA THR A 770 1.19 -43.29 18.54
C THR A 770 1.52 -42.42 19.77
N PRO A 771 0.55 -42.04 20.62
CA PRO A 771 0.79 -41.11 21.71
C PRO A 771 1.65 -41.72 22.84
N ARG A 772 2.60 -40.92 23.35
CA ARG A 772 3.27 -41.15 24.65
C ARG A 772 2.74 -40.16 25.69
N PRO A 773 2.61 -40.56 26.98
CA PRO A 773 2.06 -39.68 28.01
C PRO A 773 3.02 -38.53 28.35
N PRO A 774 2.49 -37.35 28.75
CA PRO A 774 3.28 -36.15 28.96
C PRO A 774 4.17 -36.25 30.22
N ARG A 775 5.39 -35.72 30.14
CA ARG A 775 6.21 -35.40 31.31
C ARG A 775 5.99 -33.93 31.68
N SER A 776 5.51 -33.69 32.89
CA SER A 776 5.34 -32.35 33.45
C SER A 776 6.66 -31.59 33.55
N TRP A 777 6.73 -30.40 32.96
CA TRP A 777 7.74 -29.39 33.29
C TRP A 777 7.12 -28.30 34.18
N ARG A 778 7.89 -27.79 35.14
CA ARG A 778 7.57 -26.62 35.95
C ARG A 778 8.68 -25.58 35.72
N PRO A 779 8.37 -24.28 35.64
CA PRO A 779 9.39 -23.24 35.50
C PRO A 779 10.02 -22.87 36.85
N THR A 780 11.28 -22.44 36.82
CA THR A 780 11.97 -21.69 37.90
C THR A 780 12.92 -20.65 37.28
N PRO A 781 13.10 -19.46 37.90
CA PRO A 781 13.66 -18.29 37.19
C PRO A 781 15.17 -18.02 37.40
N THR A 782 15.76 -17.43 36.35
CA THR A 782 16.89 -16.46 36.23
C THR A 782 18.05 -16.38 37.25
N SER A 783 19.29 -16.34 36.72
CA SER A 783 20.41 -15.38 37.00
C SER A 783 21.83 -15.98 36.74
N PRO A 784 22.90 -15.19 36.48
CA PRO A 784 23.91 -15.57 35.46
C PRO A 784 25.39 -15.82 35.89
N SER A 785 26.18 -16.36 34.93
CA SER A 785 27.66 -16.33 34.78
C SER A 785 28.56 -17.19 35.70
N PRO A 786 29.82 -17.55 35.29
CA PRO A 786 30.36 -17.83 33.94
C PRO A 786 31.30 -19.07 33.86
N ALA A 787 31.84 -19.33 32.64
CA ALA A 787 33.14 -19.94 32.30
C ALA A 787 33.34 -21.47 32.03
N THR A 788 33.83 -21.73 30.80
CA THR A 788 34.94 -22.64 30.39
C THR A 788 34.84 -24.18 30.26
N THR A 789 35.33 -24.63 29.08
CA THR A 789 36.10 -25.85 28.73
C THR A 789 35.45 -27.22 28.36
N SER A 790 35.61 -27.53 27.06
CA SER A 790 36.24 -28.75 26.48
C SER A 790 35.42 -29.99 26.05
N SER A 791 35.58 -30.33 24.76
CA SER A 791 35.54 -31.66 24.10
C SER A 791 34.31 -32.58 24.33
N SER A 792 33.64 -33.06 23.29
CA SER A 792 34.23 -33.99 22.32
C SER A 792 33.25 -34.35 21.17
N SER A 793 33.78 -34.96 20.12
CA SER A 793 33.10 -35.32 18.87
C SER A 793 31.99 -36.38 19.01
N SER A 794 30.86 -36.17 18.31
CA SER A 794 30.24 -37.26 17.52
C SER A 794 29.37 -36.70 16.38
N THR A 795 29.55 -37.26 15.19
CA THR A 795 28.76 -36.94 13.99
C THR A 795 27.38 -37.58 14.05
N ARG A 796 26.32 -36.80 13.81
CA ARG A 796 25.01 -37.27 13.32
C ARG A 796 24.17 -36.10 12.81
N SER A 797 23.85 -36.14 11.53
CA SER A 797 22.85 -35.26 10.92
C SER A 797 21.46 -35.58 11.45
N PRO A 798 20.61 -34.57 11.68
CA PRO A 798 19.18 -34.69 11.58
C PRO A 798 18.67 -33.82 10.41
N ALA A 799 18.00 -34.45 9.44
CA ALA A 799 17.07 -33.69 8.60
C ALA A 799 15.85 -33.34 9.45
N SER A 800 15.52 -32.06 9.54
CA SER A 800 14.35 -31.56 10.28
C SER A 800 13.35 -30.96 9.30
N SER A 801 12.35 -31.75 8.92
CA SER A 801 11.14 -31.23 8.29
C SER A 801 10.12 -30.85 9.39
N PRO A 802 9.58 -29.62 9.39
CA PRO A 802 8.51 -29.24 10.30
C PRO A 802 7.22 -29.98 9.91
N ARG A 803 6.45 -30.41 10.91
CA ARG A 803 5.09 -30.92 10.73
C ARG A 803 4.11 -29.82 11.14
N SER A 804 3.51 -29.14 10.18
CA SER A 804 2.25 -28.44 10.35
C SER A 804 1.08 -29.43 10.34
N SER A 805 -0.09 -29.02 10.82
CA SER A 805 -1.34 -29.79 10.76
C SER A 805 -2.53 -28.84 10.89
N PRO A 806 -3.16 -28.43 9.78
CA PRO A 806 -4.51 -27.84 9.78
C PRO A 806 -5.58 -28.92 9.53
N THR A 807 -6.83 -28.58 9.79
CA THR A 807 -8.01 -29.42 9.48
C THR A 807 -8.99 -28.65 8.61
N ALA A 808 -9.07 -28.99 7.33
CA ALA A 808 -10.11 -28.56 6.40
C ALA A 808 -10.99 -29.76 5.98
N ARG A 809 -12.17 -29.50 5.39
CA ARG A 809 -13.16 -30.55 5.09
C ARG A 809 -12.78 -31.39 3.88
N SER A 810 -12.61 -32.69 4.09
CA SER A 810 -12.30 -33.67 3.05
C SER A 810 -13.53 -34.35 2.46
N CYS A 811 -13.67 -34.31 1.12
CA CYS A 811 -14.55 -35.22 0.40
C CYS A 811 -13.92 -36.62 0.31
N CYS A 812 -14.23 -37.51 1.26
CA CYS A 812 -13.70 -38.88 1.28
C CYS A 812 -14.78 -39.94 0.99
N TRP A 813 -14.74 -40.54 -0.20
CA TRP A 813 -15.60 -41.69 -0.55
C TRP A 813 -15.04 -42.98 0.07
N ARG A 814 -15.69 -43.52 1.12
CA ARG A 814 -15.33 -44.81 1.74
C ARG A 814 -16.26 -45.95 1.34
N ALA A 815 -15.87 -46.69 0.31
CA ALA A 815 -16.57 -47.90 -0.13
C ALA A 815 -16.60 -49.00 0.96
N ARG A 816 -17.74 -49.14 1.66
CA ARG A 816 -17.98 -50.25 2.62
C ARG A 816 -18.81 -51.37 1.99
N ARG A 817 -18.17 -52.32 1.31
CA ARG A 817 -18.80 -53.62 1.03
C ARG A 817 -18.82 -54.50 2.29
N PRO A 818 -19.96 -55.08 2.71
CA PRO A 818 -20.06 -55.87 3.93
C PRO A 818 -19.60 -57.32 3.72
N THR A 819 -18.47 -57.71 4.32
CA THR A 819 -18.07 -59.12 4.41
C THR A 819 -18.77 -59.82 5.58
N SER A 820 -19.80 -60.60 5.26
CA SER A 820 -20.29 -61.78 6.01
C SER A 820 -20.45 -61.69 7.55
N GLY A 821 -21.69 -61.47 7.98
CA GLY A 821 -22.39 -62.27 9.01
C GLY A 821 -21.76 -62.53 10.38
N VAL A 822 -22.22 -61.78 11.40
CA VAL A 822 -22.75 -62.23 12.72
C VAL A 822 -23.15 -60.98 13.52
N PRO A 823 -24.34 -60.91 14.17
CA PRO A 823 -24.76 -59.73 14.93
C PRO A 823 -24.46 -59.84 16.44
N PRO A 824 -23.83 -58.81 17.07
CA PRO A 824 -23.87 -58.56 18.51
C PRO A 824 -25.01 -57.55 18.88
N PRO A 825 -25.33 -57.35 20.18
CA PRO A 825 -26.69 -57.05 20.61
C PRO A 825 -27.09 -55.57 20.55
N ARG A 826 -28.41 -55.33 20.57
CA ARG A 826 -29.04 -54.01 20.70
C ARG A 826 -28.70 -53.37 22.05
N THR A 827 -28.08 -52.19 22.02
CA THR A 827 -28.12 -51.20 23.11
C THR A 827 -28.78 -49.92 22.61
N THR A 828 -29.94 -49.58 23.18
CA THR A 828 -30.66 -48.34 22.91
C THR A 828 -30.03 -47.18 23.69
N CYS A 829 -29.53 -46.16 23.00
CA CYS A 829 -29.28 -44.84 23.57
C CYS A 829 -30.33 -43.86 23.05
N ALA A 830 -30.90 -43.06 23.97
CA ALA A 830 -32.07 -42.24 23.71
C ALA A 830 -31.69 -40.88 23.11
N THR A 831 -32.54 -40.39 22.20
CA THR A 831 -32.53 -39.01 21.71
C THR A 831 -33.00 -38.04 22.81
N PRO A 832 -32.33 -36.90 23.02
CA PRO A 832 -32.88 -35.81 23.81
C PRO A 832 -33.91 -35.03 22.97
N SER A 833 -35.11 -34.83 23.52
CA SER A 833 -36.20 -34.05 22.91
C SER A 833 -36.28 -32.66 23.58
N PRO A 834 -36.56 -31.56 22.85
CA PRO A 834 -36.42 -30.21 23.37
C PRO A 834 -37.48 -29.84 24.41
N ARG A 835 -37.09 -29.03 25.41
CA ARG A 835 -38.00 -28.51 26.45
C ARG A 835 -38.54 -27.12 26.10
N ALA A 836 -39.84 -27.06 25.78
CA ALA A 836 -40.61 -25.82 25.77
C ALA A 836 -40.94 -25.33 27.22
N PRO A 837 -41.25 -24.03 27.43
CA PRO A 837 -41.09 -23.37 28.73
C PRO A 837 -42.31 -23.45 29.66
N ARG A 838 -42.07 -23.31 30.97
CA ARG A 838 -43.12 -23.15 31.99
C ARG A 838 -43.43 -21.68 32.27
N ARG A 839 -44.72 -21.32 32.12
CA ARG A 839 -45.27 -20.04 32.59
C ARG A 839 -45.26 -19.95 34.13
N GLY A 840 -44.93 -18.77 34.65
CA GLY A 840 -45.20 -18.36 36.04
C GLY A 840 -45.43 -16.86 36.10
N ALA A 841 -46.62 -16.42 36.51
CA ALA A 841 -47.01 -15.01 36.49
C ALA A 841 -47.30 -14.49 37.90
N ARG A 842 -46.84 -13.27 38.23
CA ARG A 842 -47.56 -12.36 39.15
C ARG A 842 -47.07 -10.89 39.06
N ARG A 843 -48.08 -10.02 39.01
CA ARG A 843 -48.11 -8.54 38.89
C ARG A 843 -47.29 -7.77 39.95
N ALA A 844 -46.80 -6.57 39.60
CA ALA A 844 -47.42 -5.30 40.01
C ALA A 844 -46.88 -4.05 39.24
N ALA A 845 -47.78 -3.07 39.11
CA ALA A 845 -47.71 -1.67 38.64
C ALA A 845 -46.43 -0.87 39.01
N THR A 846 -46.01 0.26 38.39
CA THR A 846 -46.70 1.47 37.83
C THR A 846 -45.76 2.24 36.86
N SER A 847 -46.11 3.23 36.00
CA SER A 847 -47.35 3.71 35.34
C SER A 847 -47.02 4.95 34.43
N ARG A 848 -48.02 5.54 33.73
CA ARG A 848 -47.97 6.75 32.85
C ARG A 848 -47.33 6.57 31.45
N SER A 849 -47.67 7.35 30.40
CA SER A 849 -48.99 7.68 29.82
C SER A 849 -48.85 8.52 28.54
N ARG A 850 -49.49 8.12 27.42
CA ARG A 850 -49.99 8.98 26.30
C ARG A 850 -48.94 9.86 25.54
N ARG A 851 -49.06 10.20 24.26
CA ARG A 851 -50.14 10.06 23.25
C ARG A 851 -49.56 10.20 21.83
N SER A 852 -50.37 9.89 20.82
CA SER A 852 -50.05 9.87 19.39
C SER A 852 -50.52 11.09 18.57
N ARG A 853 -49.72 11.44 17.53
CA ARG A 853 -50.08 11.95 16.17
C ARG A 853 -50.71 13.37 15.93
N SER A 854 -49.95 14.18 15.16
CA SER A 854 -50.32 14.94 13.92
C SER A 854 -51.26 16.18 13.97
N PRO A 855 -51.30 17.07 12.93
CA PRO A 855 -50.25 17.47 11.94
C PRO A 855 -50.23 18.99 11.49
N ARG A 856 -49.08 19.48 10.94
CA ARG A 856 -48.87 20.61 9.95
C ARG A 856 -49.41 22.04 10.28
N PRO A 857 -49.05 23.14 9.56
CA PRO A 857 -47.98 23.40 8.56
C PRO A 857 -47.06 24.65 8.85
N ARG A 858 -46.18 24.99 7.88
CA ARG A 858 -45.38 26.24 7.65
C ARG A 858 -46.22 27.56 7.71
N PRO A 859 -45.65 28.81 7.77
CA PRO A 859 -44.39 29.25 7.13
C PRO A 859 -43.45 30.20 7.95
N ALA A 860 -42.42 30.72 7.25
CA ALA A 860 -41.32 31.60 7.64
C ALA A 860 -41.78 33.08 7.93
N PRO A 861 -40.92 34.11 8.12
CA PRO A 861 -39.53 34.28 7.66
C PRO A 861 -38.47 33.66 8.57
#